data_AF-A0A2D7FKN6-F1
#
_entry.id   AF-A0A2D7FKN6-F1
#
_cell.length_a   1.000
_cell.length_b   1.000
_cell.length_c   1.000
_cell.angle_alpha   90.00
_cell.angle_beta   90.00
_cell.angle_gamma   90.00
#
_symmetry.space_group_name_H-M   'P 1'
#
loop_
_entity.id
_entity.type
_entity.pdbx_description
1 polymer ?
#
loop_
_entity_poly.entity_id
_entity_poly.type
_entity_poly.pdbx_seq_one_letter_code
_entity_poly.pdbx_strand_id
1 'polypeptide(L)'
;MTASRAREPELRRALGRMLMLLRRLAFGSALAGLCLISVMVQSVASEPLQLRRSTPVDAPPAVQNTPDKKAATTPVVPSHKGAGSFVQPSGGATVAPRPLDEAGITINRLETVDPDAIGLIGGGQGGFPKSLWRGAPWSVVSGLMPRMPAGIASPVLRDMARRLLISRSSVPASKPLKASFIAIRIDRLLAMGDIGNALALLRITPDERRDEALARTRIEALFFDNNNGAACKAVRNAAAYSGLYWSQALAFCLALSGEISRAALISDLLREREDEIEQVFFAAIDALAGAKGDDSPALNAPTALHLSMLRAAGLRFPAEIVQTARAAVLRAVALTPNAELNVRLIAAEKAHRIGALDDKEILRLYLSIPFSKEELSGPISAAEESWTPRTRALLVRAAATHSVPLAKAEVLRRAWQLGRERDGYAEIAGTSLPVVAGIEPAAELLWFAKDAARVLFGSGRVGRGLAWYAIAAADSERITEARDAEAALWPLAVLADRVSVDLIAGTANTQSSTRSEANIAAGGDVNQGEFMLVPRSARTAVTIDEARLKRWFEARRRADAQAAFAEAMTFYTLLEATGRTVPVALWQSLLDRPFTGIAGGENGLNVVWIQSLETASVGSRIGETVLLATVGAGDSGDKGLSLGDAARTIAALRRVGLAAEAQRLAVETAMAAGL
;
A
#
# COMPACT_ATOMS: atom_id res chain seq x y z
N MET A 1 15.42 -43.74 -72.36
CA MET A 1 14.16 -44.42 -72.00
C MET A 1 13.79 -44.01 -70.58
N THR A 2 12.54 -43.57 -70.39
CA THR A 2 11.80 -43.24 -69.14
C THR A 2 12.41 -42.15 -68.23
N ALA A 3 11.69 -41.26 -67.54
CA ALA A 3 10.29 -40.81 -67.55
C ALA A 3 10.23 -39.44 -66.86
N SER A 4 9.17 -38.69 -67.13
CA SER A 4 8.92 -37.31 -66.72
C SER A 4 7.95 -37.22 -65.52
N ARG A 5 8.25 -36.29 -64.60
CA ARG A 5 7.38 -35.42 -63.78
C ARG A 5 6.26 -35.98 -62.87
N ALA A 6 6.32 -35.42 -61.65
CA ALA A 6 5.23 -34.76 -60.89
C ALA A 6 4.21 -35.64 -60.17
N ARG A 7 4.32 -35.70 -58.82
CA ARG A 7 3.22 -35.91 -57.87
C ARG A 7 3.68 -35.59 -56.44
N GLU A 8 3.68 -34.32 -56.04
CA GLU A 8 3.84 -33.90 -54.64
C GLU A 8 2.90 -32.79 -54.12
N PRO A 9 2.05 -32.09 -54.92
CA PRO A 9 1.16 -31.06 -54.35
C PRO A 9 -0.21 -31.56 -53.85
N GLU A 10 -0.58 -32.84 -54.02
CA GLU A 10 -1.90 -33.36 -53.63
C GLU A 10 -1.99 -33.83 -52.17
N LEU A 11 -0.89 -34.30 -51.58
CA LEU A 11 -0.89 -34.83 -50.20
C LEU A 11 -1.09 -33.74 -49.13
N ARG A 12 -0.60 -32.52 -49.39
CA ARG A 12 -0.70 -31.38 -48.45
C ARG A 12 -2.09 -30.73 -48.43
N ARG A 13 -2.90 -30.86 -49.49
CA ARG A 13 -4.28 -30.35 -49.51
C ARG A 13 -5.28 -31.31 -48.84
N ALA A 14 -4.99 -32.61 -48.81
CA ALA A 14 -5.82 -33.61 -48.14
C ALA A 14 -5.74 -33.54 -46.60
N LEU A 15 -4.55 -33.30 -46.04
CA LEU A 15 -4.34 -33.15 -44.59
C LEU A 15 -4.94 -31.86 -44.01
N GLY A 16 -5.01 -30.78 -44.80
CA GLY A 16 -5.60 -29.51 -44.38
C GLY A 16 -7.13 -29.53 -44.23
N ARG A 17 -7.85 -30.37 -44.98
CA ARG A 17 -9.33 -30.49 -44.89
C ARG A 17 -9.79 -31.46 -43.80
N MET A 18 -8.98 -32.44 -43.44
CA MET A 18 -9.31 -33.44 -42.41
C MET A 18 -9.26 -32.86 -40.98
N LEU A 19 -8.37 -31.88 -40.72
CA LEU A 19 -8.28 -31.22 -39.40
C LEU A 19 -9.37 -30.17 -39.14
N MET A 20 -9.99 -29.60 -40.20
CA MET A 20 -11.09 -28.64 -40.05
C MET A 20 -12.46 -29.30 -39.78
N LEU A 21 -12.65 -30.56 -40.17
CA LEU A 21 -13.89 -31.31 -39.95
C LEU A 21 -13.99 -31.96 -38.56
N LEU A 22 -12.86 -32.23 -37.89
CA LEU A 22 -12.82 -32.77 -36.53
C LEU A 22 -13.08 -31.72 -35.43
N ARG A 23 -13.04 -30.43 -35.75
CA ARG A 23 -13.21 -29.34 -34.76
C ARG A 23 -14.64 -28.75 -34.72
N ARG A 24 -15.57 -29.24 -35.53
CA ARG A 24 -16.96 -28.72 -35.62
C ARG A 24 -18.05 -29.69 -35.14
N LEU A 25 -17.71 -30.84 -34.54
CA LEU A 25 -18.70 -31.88 -34.19
C LEU A 25 -18.76 -32.28 -32.70
N ALA A 26 -18.24 -31.46 -31.79
CA ALA A 26 -18.40 -31.70 -30.35
C ALA A 26 -18.81 -30.41 -29.63
N PHE A 27 -20.09 -30.04 -29.72
CA PHE A 27 -20.88 -29.44 -28.63
C PHE A 27 -22.31 -29.22 -29.14
N GLY A 28 -23.17 -30.20 -28.90
CA GLY A 28 -24.57 -30.18 -29.33
C GLY A 28 -25.33 -31.39 -28.80
N SER A 29 -25.71 -31.31 -27.52
CA SER A 29 -26.94 -31.87 -26.90
C SER A 29 -27.34 -33.33 -27.16
N ALA A 30 -27.39 -34.13 -26.07
CA ALA A 30 -28.47 -35.08 -25.84
C ALA A 30 -28.61 -35.43 -24.34
N LEU A 31 -29.81 -35.15 -23.81
CA LEU A 31 -30.34 -35.62 -22.54
C LEU A 31 -30.67 -37.12 -22.58
N ALA A 32 -30.75 -37.69 -21.38
CA ALA A 32 -31.59 -38.81 -20.94
C ALA A 32 -31.04 -40.25 -21.05
N GLY A 33 -30.71 -40.80 -19.86
CA GLY A 33 -31.17 -42.13 -19.43
C GLY A 33 -30.15 -43.27 -19.48
N LEU A 34 -29.54 -43.61 -18.34
CA LEU A 34 -29.87 -44.84 -17.57
C LEU A 34 -28.96 -45.03 -16.34
N CYS A 35 -29.63 -45.30 -15.21
CA CYS A 35 -29.31 -46.23 -14.11
C CYS A 35 -27.93 -46.27 -13.43
N LEU A 36 -27.93 -45.71 -12.20
CA LEU A 36 -27.65 -46.38 -10.91
C LEU A 36 -26.36 -47.21 -10.76
N ILE A 37 -25.29 -46.55 -10.29
CA ILE A 37 -24.37 -47.10 -9.28
C ILE A 37 -24.09 -45.99 -8.25
N SER A 38 -24.75 -46.07 -7.10
CA SER A 38 -24.46 -45.21 -5.94
C SER A 38 -23.15 -45.66 -5.30
N VAL A 39 -22.10 -44.85 -5.43
CA VAL A 39 -20.92 -44.93 -4.55
C VAL A 39 -21.13 -43.88 -3.47
N MET A 40 -21.48 -44.33 -2.27
CA MET A 40 -21.44 -43.52 -1.05
C MET A 40 -19.97 -43.23 -0.71
N VAL A 41 -19.54 -41.99 -0.82
CA VAL A 41 -18.37 -41.49 -0.08
C VAL A 41 -18.92 -40.78 1.15
N GLN A 42 -18.82 -41.46 2.29
CA GLN A 42 -19.17 -40.88 3.59
C GLN A 42 -18.20 -39.75 3.93
N SER A 43 -18.72 -38.54 4.09
CA SER A 43 -18.03 -37.46 4.80
C SER A 43 -17.91 -37.85 6.28
N VAL A 44 -16.69 -38.09 6.75
CA VAL A 44 -16.44 -38.26 8.18
C VAL A 44 -16.51 -36.88 8.83
N ALA A 45 -17.63 -36.61 9.50
CA ALA A 45 -17.76 -35.48 10.42
C ALA A 45 -16.82 -35.72 11.61
N SER A 46 -15.90 -34.79 11.86
CA SER A 46 -15.06 -34.80 13.06
C SER A 46 -15.84 -34.13 14.20
N GLU A 47 -16.51 -34.91 15.02
CA GLU A 47 -17.03 -34.45 16.32
C GLU A 47 -15.90 -34.31 17.35
N PRO A 48 -16.06 -33.41 18.35
CA PRO A 48 -15.01 -33.05 19.29
C PRO A 48 -14.86 -34.13 20.38
N LEU A 49 -13.64 -34.67 20.53
CA LEU A 49 -13.26 -35.49 21.68
C LEU A 49 -13.24 -34.63 22.96
N GLN A 50 -14.25 -34.81 23.80
CA GLN A 50 -14.24 -34.43 25.21
C GLN A 50 -13.63 -35.59 26.02
N LEU A 51 -12.42 -35.39 26.55
CA LEU A 51 -11.87 -36.24 27.62
C LEU A 51 -11.64 -35.38 28.87
N ARG A 52 -12.42 -35.71 29.89
CA ARG A 52 -12.40 -35.14 31.23
C ARG A 52 -11.62 -36.05 32.18
N ARG A 53 -10.91 -35.39 33.13
CA ARG A 53 -10.27 -35.87 34.39
C ARG A 53 -8.86 -36.47 34.22
N SER A 54 -7.91 -36.23 35.12
CA SER A 54 -8.02 -36.06 36.59
C SER A 54 -6.81 -35.31 37.20
N THR A 55 -7.08 -34.37 38.10
CA THR A 55 -6.15 -33.97 39.18
C THR A 55 -6.49 -34.79 40.44
N PRO A 56 -5.50 -35.33 41.19
CA PRO A 56 -5.76 -35.90 42.50
C PRO A 56 -5.91 -34.80 43.55
N VAL A 57 -7.02 -34.84 44.29
CA VAL A 57 -7.22 -34.16 45.57
C VAL A 57 -7.15 -35.25 46.63
N ASP A 58 -6.18 -35.14 47.54
CA ASP A 58 -6.25 -35.82 48.83
C ASP A 58 -6.95 -34.91 49.84
N ALA A 59 -7.94 -35.49 50.52
CA ALA A 59 -8.61 -34.99 51.72
C ALA A 59 -9.13 -36.24 52.47
N PRO A 60 -9.60 -36.18 53.74
CA PRO A 60 -9.63 -35.11 54.76
C PRO A 60 -9.16 -35.72 56.14
N PRO A 61 -9.60 -35.36 57.39
CA PRO A 61 -10.97 -35.02 57.83
C PRO A 61 -11.10 -33.73 58.68
N ALA A 62 -12.35 -33.26 58.75
CA ALA A 62 -12.83 -32.18 59.59
C ALA A 62 -13.20 -32.68 61.00
N VAL A 63 -12.97 -31.89 62.06
CA VAL A 63 -13.77 -31.86 63.31
C VAL A 63 -13.64 -30.49 64.00
N GLN A 64 -14.79 -29.80 64.08
CA GLN A 64 -15.38 -29.00 65.18
C GLN A 64 -14.56 -28.03 66.07
N ASN A 65 -15.12 -26.81 66.19
CA ASN A 65 -15.49 -26.06 67.42
C ASN A 65 -15.03 -24.59 67.48
N THR A 66 -16.04 -23.72 67.58
CA THR A 66 -16.09 -22.31 68.07
C THR A 66 -15.54 -22.13 69.50
N PRO A 67 -15.50 -20.93 70.14
CA PRO A 67 -15.46 -19.53 69.67
C PRO A 67 -14.42 -18.63 70.43
N ASP A 68 -14.33 -17.36 70.00
CA ASP A 68 -13.99 -16.13 70.76
C ASP A 68 -12.66 -15.96 71.52
N LYS A 69 -11.90 -14.89 71.17
CA LYS A 69 -11.71 -13.70 72.06
C LYS A 69 -10.82 -12.58 71.48
N LYS A 70 -11.40 -11.38 71.48
CA LYS A 70 -10.92 -10.04 71.90
C LYS A 70 -9.53 -9.51 71.48
N ALA A 71 -9.63 -8.40 70.76
CA ALA A 71 -8.81 -7.18 70.75
C ALA A 71 -7.92 -6.87 71.97
N ALA A 72 -6.73 -6.29 71.73
CA ALA A 72 -6.30 -4.99 72.26
C ALA A 72 -4.87 -4.58 71.80
N THR A 73 -4.79 -3.41 71.14
CA THR A 73 -3.85 -2.27 71.32
C THR A 73 -2.37 -2.49 71.72
N THR A 74 -1.48 -2.01 70.82
CA THR A 74 -0.31 -1.07 70.96
C THR A 74 0.33 -0.76 72.32
N PRO A 75 1.51 -0.08 72.41
CA PRO A 75 2.64 0.13 71.47
C PRO A 75 4.03 -0.01 72.16
N VAL A 76 5.13 -0.15 71.41
CA VAL A 76 6.45 0.31 71.90
C VAL A 76 7.30 0.84 70.75
N VAL A 77 7.71 2.11 70.87
CA VAL A 77 8.87 2.72 70.21
C VAL A 77 9.88 3.01 71.32
N PRO A 78 11.19 2.81 71.08
CA PRO A 78 12.06 3.98 71.09
C PRO A 78 13.08 4.01 69.95
N SER A 79 13.40 5.25 69.57
CA SER A 79 14.43 5.71 68.65
C SER A 79 15.84 5.15 68.92
N HIS A 80 16.67 5.01 67.87
CA HIS A 80 17.84 5.87 67.66
C HIS A 80 18.58 5.61 66.33
N LYS A 81 18.88 6.74 65.66
CA LYS A 81 19.85 7.08 64.61
C LYS A 81 20.90 6.05 64.18
N GLY A 82 21.01 5.89 62.86
CA GLY A 82 22.21 6.26 62.09
C GLY A 82 23.21 5.16 61.75
N ALA A 83 23.13 4.64 60.53
CA ALA A 83 24.29 4.24 59.72
C ALA A 83 23.84 4.07 58.27
N GLY A 84 24.52 4.74 57.34
CA GLY A 84 24.23 4.66 55.91
C GLY A 84 24.53 3.28 55.36
N SER A 85 23.72 2.85 54.40
CA SER A 85 24.10 1.81 53.46
C SER A 85 23.59 2.18 52.07
N PHE A 86 24.50 2.10 51.11
CA PHE A 86 24.35 2.44 49.71
C PHE A 86 23.19 1.65 49.08
N VAL A 87 22.23 2.35 48.49
CA VAL A 87 21.28 1.76 47.55
C VAL A 87 21.85 1.95 46.14
N GLN A 88 22.21 0.83 45.51
CA GLN A 88 22.45 0.74 44.07
C GLN A 88 21.20 1.20 43.28
N PRO A 89 21.35 2.01 42.22
CA PRO A 89 20.21 2.37 41.38
C PRO A 89 19.91 1.23 40.39
N SER A 90 18.84 0.49 40.66
CA SER A 90 18.19 -0.42 39.72
C SER A 90 16.94 0.25 39.15
N GLY A 91 16.88 0.44 37.83
CA GLY A 91 15.66 0.88 37.14
C GLY A 91 15.92 1.95 36.10
N GLY A 92 15.98 1.54 34.83
CA GLY A 92 16.32 2.39 33.69
C GLY A 92 15.45 3.63 33.56
N ALA A 93 16.10 4.78 33.38
CA ALA A 93 15.45 6.05 33.09
C ALA A 93 14.60 5.95 31.81
N THR A 94 13.29 6.00 31.95
CA THR A 94 12.33 6.22 30.86
C THR A 94 12.06 7.72 30.71
N VAL A 95 11.90 8.18 29.47
CA VAL A 95 11.50 9.57 29.20
C VAL A 95 9.98 9.67 29.32
N ALA A 96 9.49 10.61 30.15
CA ALA A 96 8.08 10.97 30.17
C ALA A 96 7.69 11.65 28.84
N PRO A 97 6.55 11.33 28.21
CA PRO A 97 6.11 12.03 26.99
C PRO A 97 5.87 13.51 27.31
N ARG A 98 6.73 14.41 26.82
CA ARG A 98 6.56 15.86 26.96
C ARG A 98 6.16 16.52 25.62
N PRO A 99 5.17 17.43 25.63
CA PRO A 99 4.83 18.23 24.46
C PRO A 99 5.97 19.20 24.11
N LEU A 100 6.23 19.40 22.82
CA LEU A 100 7.05 20.49 22.31
C LEU A 100 6.18 21.75 22.34
N ASP A 101 6.48 22.68 23.23
CA ASP A 101 5.69 23.88 23.52
C ASP A 101 5.20 24.63 22.27
N GLU A 102 3.95 25.10 22.35
CA GLU A 102 3.35 26.08 21.45
C GLU A 102 3.84 27.47 21.86
N ALA A 103 4.65 28.10 21.00
CA ALA A 103 4.95 29.53 20.98
C ALA A 103 5.03 30.24 22.36
N GLY A 104 6.23 30.26 22.94
CA GLY A 104 6.57 31.19 24.00
C GLY A 104 8.04 31.05 24.33
N ILE A 105 8.82 32.13 24.13
CA ILE A 105 10.20 32.19 24.62
C ILE A 105 10.13 32.24 26.14
N THR A 106 10.14 31.07 26.77
CA THR A 106 10.57 30.89 28.14
C THR A 106 11.94 30.25 28.09
N ILE A 107 12.96 31.00 28.53
CA ILE A 107 14.33 30.52 28.70
C ILE A 107 14.32 29.55 29.88
N ASN A 108 13.92 28.30 29.62
CA ASN A 108 14.25 27.16 30.42
C ASN A 108 15.23 26.32 29.60
N ARG A 109 16.27 25.82 30.28
CA ARG A 109 17.46 25.12 29.74
C ARG A 109 17.19 24.42 28.41
N LEU A 110 18.07 24.61 27.42
CA LEU A 110 18.08 23.86 26.15
C LEU A 110 18.00 22.34 26.42
N GLU A 111 16.80 21.81 26.53
CA GLU A 111 16.52 20.38 26.62
C GLU A 111 16.75 19.81 25.21
N THR A 112 17.72 18.91 25.07
CA THR A 112 18.08 18.30 23.79
C THR A 112 16.87 17.58 23.22
N VAL A 113 16.38 18.08 22.07
CA VAL A 113 15.38 17.39 21.24
C VAL A 113 15.81 15.93 21.08
N ASP A 114 14.95 14.97 21.45
CA ASP A 114 15.24 13.54 21.24
C ASP A 114 15.63 13.36 19.76
N PRO A 115 16.80 12.76 19.46
CA PRO A 115 17.28 12.62 18.09
C PRO A 115 16.36 11.74 17.23
N ASP A 116 15.38 11.05 17.82
CA ASP A 116 14.31 10.36 17.12
C ASP A 116 13.02 11.17 16.95
N ALA A 117 12.92 12.39 17.47
CA ALA A 117 11.78 13.26 17.20
C ALA A 117 11.86 13.96 15.81
N ILE A 118 12.99 13.79 15.11
CA ILE A 118 13.23 14.36 13.78
C ILE A 118 12.27 13.80 12.72
N GLY A 119 12.00 14.61 11.70
CA GLY A 119 11.17 14.27 10.55
C GLY A 119 11.27 15.32 9.44
N LEU A 120 10.92 14.89 8.22
CA LEU A 120 11.02 15.69 6.99
C LEU A 120 9.86 16.68 6.85
N ILE A 121 8.68 16.30 7.33
CA ILE A 121 7.45 17.10 7.21
C ILE A 121 6.85 17.39 8.59
N GLY A 122 6.27 18.58 8.72
CA GLY A 122 5.45 18.98 9.88
C GLY A 122 3.96 19.04 9.55
N GLY A 123 3.11 19.31 10.55
CA GLY A 123 1.64 19.32 10.41
C GLY A 123 1.11 20.19 9.25
N GLY A 124 1.66 21.39 9.08
CA GLY A 124 1.26 22.30 8.00
C GLY A 124 1.69 21.88 6.59
N GLN A 125 2.56 20.86 6.46
CA GLN A 125 3.07 20.35 5.18
C GLN A 125 2.51 18.96 4.86
N GLY A 126 1.37 18.61 5.45
CA GLY A 126 0.77 17.28 5.34
C GLY A 126 1.37 16.25 6.30
N GLY A 127 2.29 16.62 7.19
CA GLY A 127 2.72 15.73 8.27
C GLY A 127 1.60 15.48 9.29
N PHE A 128 1.78 14.44 10.10
CA PHE A 128 0.94 14.24 11.28
C PHE A 128 1.29 15.27 12.38
N PRO A 129 0.37 15.52 13.32
CA PRO A 129 0.64 16.43 14.43
C PRO A 129 1.81 15.94 15.29
N LYS A 130 2.47 16.87 16.02
CA LYS A 130 3.58 16.51 16.91
C LYS A 130 3.19 15.46 17.96
N SER A 131 1.91 15.43 18.35
CA SER A 131 1.31 14.48 19.29
C SER A 131 0.98 13.12 18.67
N LEU A 132 1.48 12.79 17.47
CA LEU A 132 1.20 11.55 16.74
C LEU A 132 1.23 10.29 17.63
N TRP A 133 2.25 10.17 18.47
CA TRP A 133 2.48 8.99 19.31
C TRP A 133 1.98 9.15 20.76
N ARG A 134 1.17 10.18 21.05
CA ARG A 134 0.61 10.39 22.38
C ARG A 134 -0.25 9.19 22.79
N GLY A 135 0.08 8.60 23.93
CA GLY A 135 -0.62 7.43 24.49
C GLY A 135 -0.27 6.09 23.85
N ALA A 136 0.51 6.06 22.77
CA ALA A 136 0.96 4.81 22.14
C ALA A 136 2.18 4.25 22.89
N PRO A 137 2.13 3.02 23.44
CA PRO A 137 3.26 2.44 24.16
C PRO A 137 4.36 1.97 23.20
N TRP A 138 5.62 2.18 23.60
CA TRP A 138 6.79 1.77 22.82
C TRP A 138 6.73 0.30 22.39
N SER A 139 6.34 -0.62 23.28
CA SER A 139 6.29 -2.06 22.99
C SER A 139 5.37 -2.40 21.81
N VAL A 140 4.23 -1.70 21.68
CA VAL A 140 3.31 -1.88 20.56
C VAL A 140 3.92 -1.31 19.28
N VAL A 141 4.45 -0.09 19.34
CA VAL A 141 5.02 0.58 18.16
C VAL A 141 6.24 -0.17 17.64
N SER A 142 7.17 -0.57 18.51
CA SER A 142 8.38 -1.31 18.15
C SER A 142 8.08 -2.72 17.64
N GLY A 143 6.97 -3.32 18.06
CA GLY A 143 6.52 -4.63 17.56
C GLY A 143 5.78 -4.56 16.22
N LEU A 144 4.99 -3.51 15.99
CA LEU A 144 4.17 -3.36 14.78
C LEU A 144 4.89 -2.66 13.63
N MET A 145 5.79 -1.72 13.89
CA MET A 145 6.48 -0.96 12.84
C MET A 145 7.30 -1.84 11.88
N PRO A 146 8.06 -2.86 12.34
CA PRO A 146 8.73 -3.78 11.43
C PRO A 146 7.76 -4.64 10.61
N ARG A 147 6.56 -4.91 11.14
CA ARG A 147 5.49 -5.66 10.48
C ARG A 147 4.70 -4.84 9.47
N MET A 148 4.82 -3.51 9.48
CA MET A 148 4.19 -2.69 8.46
C MET A 148 4.66 -3.19 7.08
N PRO A 149 3.74 -3.49 6.15
CA PRO A 149 4.07 -4.13 4.88
C PRO A 149 5.00 -3.27 4.01
N ALA A 150 5.83 -3.96 3.24
CA ALA A 150 6.72 -3.35 2.26
C ALA A 150 6.02 -2.85 1.01
N GLY A 151 5.07 -3.63 0.50
CA GLY A 151 4.18 -3.19 -0.56
C GLY A 151 2.78 -3.07 0.01
N ILE A 152 2.21 -1.87 -0.04
CA ILE A 152 0.79 -1.66 0.27
C ILE A 152 0.11 -1.37 -1.06
N ALA A 153 -0.83 -2.21 -1.49
CA ALA A 153 -1.57 -1.98 -2.74
C ALA A 153 -2.42 -0.69 -2.64
N SER A 154 -3.07 -0.49 -1.49
CA SER A 154 -3.88 0.70 -1.19
C SER A 154 -3.07 2.00 -1.27
N PRO A 155 -3.35 2.91 -2.24
CA PRO A 155 -2.68 4.20 -2.31
C PRO A 155 -2.90 5.05 -1.06
N VAL A 156 -4.07 4.94 -0.41
CA VAL A 156 -4.41 5.73 0.77
C VAL A 156 -3.64 5.26 2.00
N LEU A 157 -3.64 3.95 2.27
CA LEU A 157 -2.90 3.39 3.40
C LEU A 157 -1.39 3.56 3.19
N ARG A 158 -0.90 3.45 1.94
CA ARG A 158 0.50 3.71 1.58
C ARG A 158 0.92 5.16 1.82
N ASP A 159 0.08 6.12 1.45
CA ASP A 159 0.30 7.55 1.73
C ASP A 159 0.41 7.80 3.24
N MET A 160 -0.50 7.21 4.04
CA MET A 160 -0.47 7.32 5.49
C MET A 160 0.76 6.63 6.11
N ALA A 161 1.12 5.43 5.66
CA ALA A 161 2.31 4.72 6.10
C ALA A 161 3.56 5.58 5.87
N ARG A 162 3.75 6.10 4.65
CA ARG A 162 4.86 7.01 4.33
C ARG A 162 4.87 8.22 5.26
N ARG A 163 3.74 8.95 5.36
CA ARG A 163 3.61 10.14 6.21
C ARG A 163 3.90 9.84 7.68
N LEU A 164 3.49 8.68 8.19
CA LEU A 164 3.76 8.25 9.56
C LEU A 164 5.25 8.06 9.82
N LEU A 165 6.00 7.55 8.84
CA LEU A 165 7.45 7.33 8.94
C LEU A 165 8.26 8.64 8.82
N ILE A 166 7.79 9.61 8.02
CA ILE A 166 8.54 10.85 7.74
C ILE A 166 8.08 12.08 8.54
N SER A 167 7.01 11.97 9.33
CA SER A 167 6.49 13.09 10.13
C SER A 167 7.37 13.37 11.34
N ARG A 168 7.63 14.67 11.58
CA ARG A 168 8.25 15.15 12.82
C ARG A 168 7.27 15.00 13.97
N SER A 169 7.61 14.21 14.98
CA SER A 169 6.69 13.89 16.08
C SER A 169 7.42 13.57 17.38
N SER A 170 6.70 13.65 18.51
CA SER A 170 7.18 13.10 19.78
C SER A 170 7.37 11.59 19.68
N VAL A 171 8.29 11.01 20.44
CA VAL A 171 8.49 9.54 20.46
C VAL A 171 7.36 8.80 21.19
N PRO A 172 7.16 7.49 20.96
CA PRO A 172 6.22 6.67 21.71
C PRO A 172 6.49 6.69 23.22
N ALA A 173 5.43 6.48 24.01
CA ALA A 173 5.52 6.46 25.46
C ALA A 173 6.45 5.34 25.95
N SER A 174 7.27 5.64 26.95
CA SER A 174 8.21 4.68 27.56
C SER A 174 9.27 4.11 26.61
N LYS A 175 9.60 4.82 25.52
CA LYS A 175 10.74 4.47 24.67
C LYS A 175 12.04 4.47 25.50
N PRO A 176 12.84 3.39 25.47
CA PRO A 176 14.15 3.35 26.11
C PRO A 176 15.13 4.34 25.48
N LEU A 177 15.99 4.99 26.29
CA LEU A 177 16.99 5.97 25.82
C LEU A 177 17.95 5.43 24.74
N LYS A 178 18.30 4.14 24.81
CA LYS A 178 19.20 3.47 23.85
C LYS A 178 18.49 2.96 22.60
N ALA A 179 17.15 2.95 22.57
CA ALA A 179 16.41 2.43 21.43
C ALA A 179 16.39 3.45 20.29
N SER A 180 16.61 2.98 19.06
CA SER A 180 16.70 3.82 17.86
C SER A 180 15.39 3.78 17.08
N PHE A 181 14.50 4.73 17.37
CA PHE A 181 13.22 4.81 16.65
C PHE A 181 13.38 5.35 15.23
N ILE A 182 14.41 6.19 14.97
CA ILE A 182 14.73 6.59 13.60
C ILE A 182 15.18 5.40 12.74
N ALA A 183 15.97 4.46 13.29
CA ALA A 183 16.47 3.33 12.51
C ALA A 183 15.31 2.46 12.01
N ILE A 184 14.31 2.18 12.87
CA ILE A 184 13.11 1.43 12.48
C ILE A 184 12.34 2.16 11.36
N ARG A 185 12.21 3.50 11.44
CA ARG A 185 11.51 4.28 10.41
C ARG A 185 12.23 4.26 9.07
N ILE A 186 13.56 4.44 9.08
CA ILE A 186 14.37 4.43 7.86
C ILE A 186 14.38 3.03 7.24
N ASP A 187 14.56 1.98 8.04
CA ASP A 187 14.50 0.59 7.57
C ASP A 187 13.16 0.30 6.89
N ARG A 188 12.05 0.73 7.50
CA ARG A 188 10.71 0.55 6.94
C ARG A 188 10.53 1.32 5.62
N LEU A 189 11.06 2.55 5.50
CA LEU A 189 11.06 3.33 4.25
C LEU A 189 11.87 2.65 3.15
N LEU A 190 13.08 2.16 3.47
CA LEU A 190 13.91 1.42 2.52
C LEU A 190 13.18 0.18 2.02
N ALA A 191 12.62 -0.60 2.94
CA ALA A 191 11.91 -1.81 2.57
C ALA A 191 10.63 -1.50 1.78
N MET A 192 10.04 -0.30 1.90
CA MET A 192 8.95 0.20 1.02
C MET A 192 9.43 0.68 -0.35
N GLY A 193 10.74 0.76 -0.59
CA GLY A 193 11.33 1.34 -1.80
C GLY A 193 11.38 2.87 -1.79
N ASP A 194 11.04 3.54 -0.69
CA ASP A 194 11.11 4.99 -0.54
C ASP A 194 12.53 5.44 -0.14
N ILE A 195 13.47 5.18 -1.06
CA ILE A 195 14.91 5.41 -0.86
C ILE A 195 15.20 6.90 -0.66
N GLY A 196 14.48 7.78 -1.38
CA GLY A 196 14.65 9.22 -1.30
C GLY A 196 14.35 9.78 0.10
N ASN A 197 13.20 9.42 0.70
CA ASN A 197 12.89 9.87 2.05
C ASN A 197 13.77 9.21 3.12
N ALA A 198 14.16 7.94 2.93
CA ALA A 198 15.12 7.28 3.81
C ALA A 198 16.46 8.03 3.86
N LEU A 199 17.02 8.39 2.69
CA LEU A 199 18.26 9.17 2.60
C LEU A 199 18.10 10.59 3.16
N ALA A 200 16.96 11.24 2.90
CA ALA A 200 16.69 12.57 3.45
C ALA A 200 16.63 12.56 4.98
N LEU A 201 16.01 11.52 5.59
CA LEU A 201 16.02 11.35 7.05
C LEU A 201 17.41 11.06 7.59
N LEU A 202 18.17 10.19 6.93
CA LEU A 202 19.56 9.88 7.31
C LEU A 202 20.44 11.13 7.33
N ARG A 203 20.25 12.05 6.39
CA ARG A 203 21.02 13.30 6.27
C ARG A 203 20.78 14.27 7.43
N ILE A 204 19.59 14.28 8.01
CA ILE A 204 19.25 15.13 9.16
C ILE A 204 19.40 14.41 10.51
N THR A 205 19.82 13.14 10.49
CA THR A 205 20.08 12.36 11.70
C THR A 205 21.52 12.60 12.17
N PRO A 206 21.74 13.02 13.44
CA PRO A 206 23.08 13.25 13.97
C PRO A 206 23.98 12.01 13.89
N ASP A 207 25.24 12.21 13.48
CA ASP A 207 26.25 11.16 13.26
C ASP A 207 26.87 10.64 14.56
N GLU A 208 26.74 11.38 15.67
CA GLU A 208 27.34 11.04 16.96
C GLU A 208 26.72 9.79 17.60
N ARG A 209 25.63 9.27 17.04
CA ARG A 209 25.04 7.99 17.46
C ARG A 209 25.87 6.80 16.97
N ARG A 210 26.55 6.13 17.90
CA ARG A 210 27.12 4.79 17.67
C ARG A 210 26.02 3.72 17.74
N ASP A 211 25.26 3.59 16.66
CA ASP A 211 24.20 2.60 16.49
C ASP A 211 24.50 1.74 15.26
N GLU A 212 24.77 0.44 15.47
CA GLU A 212 25.09 -0.51 14.41
C GLU A 212 23.94 -0.65 13.40
N ALA A 213 22.69 -0.68 13.89
CA ALA A 213 21.53 -0.84 13.03
C ALA A 213 21.40 0.37 12.10
N LEU A 214 21.52 1.58 12.65
CA LEU A 214 21.50 2.81 11.86
C LEU A 214 22.65 2.87 10.85
N ALA A 215 23.86 2.46 11.25
CA ALA A 215 25.02 2.40 10.36
C ALA A 215 24.80 1.44 9.18
N ARG A 216 24.26 0.24 9.45
CA ARG A 216 23.88 -0.73 8.43
C ARG A 216 22.79 -0.18 7.50
N THR A 217 21.70 0.35 8.05
CA THR A 217 20.60 0.95 7.27
C THR A 217 21.10 2.09 6.37
N ARG A 218 22.05 2.91 6.85
CA ARG A 218 22.67 3.96 6.05
C ARG A 218 23.42 3.41 4.83
N ILE A 219 24.19 2.35 5.00
CA ILE A 219 24.96 1.72 3.92
C ILE A 219 24.01 1.09 2.89
N GLU A 220 22.98 0.37 3.34
CA GLU A 220 21.93 -0.19 2.47
C GLU A 220 21.21 0.90 1.66
N ALA A 221 20.86 2.03 2.29
CA ALA A 221 20.25 3.17 1.60
C ALA A 221 21.13 3.69 0.46
N LEU A 222 22.43 3.83 0.71
CA LEU A 222 23.40 4.31 -0.27
C LEU A 222 23.61 3.32 -1.42
N PHE A 223 23.58 2.01 -1.15
CA PHE A 223 23.64 0.99 -2.19
C PHE A 223 22.38 0.96 -3.07
N PHE A 224 21.19 1.12 -2.48
CA PHE A 224 19.94 1.24 -3.25
C PHE A 224 19.93 2.49 -4.15
N ASP A 225 20.58 3.56 -3.72
CA ASP A 225 20.75 4.80 -4.49
C ASP A 225 21.88 4.73 -5.52
N ASN A 226 22.56 3.58 -5.64
CA ASN A 226 23.74 3.39 -6.50
C ASN A 226 24.91 4.34 -6.17
N ASN A 227 24.97 4.84 -4.93
CA ASN A 227 26.06 5.66 -4.44
C ASN A 227 27.13 4.81 -3.75
N ASN A 228 27.78 3.94 -4.53
CA ASN A 228 28.80 3.01 -4.05
C ASN A 228 29.97 3.73 -3.34
N GLY A 229 30.34 4.93 -3.81
CA GLY A 229 31.42 5.72 -3.22
C GLY A 229 31.13 6.16 -1.79
N ALA A 230 29.93 6.73 -1.54
CA ALA A 230 29.51 7.10 -0.20
C ALA A 230 29.28 5.87 0.68
N ALA A 231 28.70 4.79 0.14
CA ALA A 231 28.51 3.54 0.85
C ALA A 231 29.85 2.97 1.35
N CYS A 232 30.86 2.90 0.48
CA CYS A 232 32.18 2.38 0.85
C CYS A 232 32.94 3.29 1.82
N LYS A 233 32.71 4.61 1.78
CA LYS A 233 33.20 5.50 2.83
C LYS A 233 32.55 5.18 4.17
N ALA A 234 31.23 4.95 4.20
CA ALA A 234 30.52 4.59 5.42
C ALA A 234 30.94 3.22 5.97
N VAL A 235 31.16 2.22 5.12
CA VAL A 235 31.70 0.89 5.50
C VAL A 235 33.06 1.03 6.18
N ARG A 236 33.99 1.81 5.63
CA ARG A 236 35.31 2.04 6.25
C ARG A 236 35.23 2.74 7.60
N ASN A 237 34.28 3.66 7.77
CA ASN A 237 34.04 4.35 9.04
C ASN A 237 33.37 3.46 10.10
N ALA A 238 32.83 2.32 9.68
CA ALA A 238 32.13 1.35 10.53
C ALA A 238 33.04 0.23 11.04
N ALA A 239 34.37 0.43 11.08
CA ALA A 239 35.37 -0.58 11.45
C ALA A 239 35.21 -1.17 12.88
N ALA A 240 34.38 -0.55 13.72
CA ALA A 240 34.06 -1.06 15.06
C ALA A 240 33.04 -2.20 15.06
N TYR A 241 32.31 -2.42 13.96
CA TYR A 241 31.30 -3.47 13.84
C TYR A 241 31.86 -4.69 13.10
N SER A 242 31.31 -5.87 13.41
CA SER A 242 31.78 -7.15 12.89
C SER A 242 30.60 -8.06 12.54
N GLY A 243 30.86 -9.09 11.73
CA GLY A 243 29.85 -10.03 11.27
C GLY A 243 29.77 -10.13 9.74
N LEU A 244 28.99 -11.09 9.25
CA LEU A 244 28.94 -11.46 7.84
C LEU A 244 28.62 -10.28 6.92
N TYR A 245 27.69 -9.41 7.34
CA TYR A 245 27.33 -8.22 6.58
C TYR A 245 28.52 -7.28 6.36
N TRP A 246 29.23 -6.96 7.44
CA TRP A 246 30.36 -6.03 7.42
C TRP A 246 31.52 -6.58 6.61
N SER A 247 31.81 -7.89 6.73
CA SER A 247 32.82 -8.57 5.92
C SER A 247 32.48 -8.54 4.43
N GLN A 248 31.22 -8.84 4.06
CA GLN A 248 30.79 -8.79 2.66
C GLN A 248 30.86 -7.38 2.08
N ALA A 249 30.38 -6.37 2.82
CA ALA A 249 30.43 -4.98 2.40
C ALA A 249 31.87 -4.48 2.25
N LEU A 250 32.77 -4.87 3.16
CA LEU A 250 34.19 -4.55 3.09
C LEU A 250 34.85 -5.21 1.87
N ALA A 251 34.61 -6.51 1.63
CA ALA A 251 35.13 -7.22 0.47
C ALA A 251 34.68 -6.56 -0.84
N PHE A 252 33.40 -6.23 -0.96
CA PHE A 252 32.89 -5.51 -2.13
C PHE A 252 33.56 -4.15 -2.31
N CYS A 253 33.73 -3.38 -1.23
CA CYS A 253 34.36 -2.07 -1.30
C CYS A 253 35.86 -2.12 -1.62
N LEU A 254 36.56 -3.17 -1.20
CA LEU A 254 37.95 -3.45 -1.60
C LEU A 254 38.02 -3.85 -3.09
N ALA A 255 37.08 -4.66 -3.56
CA ALA A 255 37.01 -5.03 -4.96
C ALA A 255 36.78 -3.78 -5.85
N LEU A 256 35.87 -2.90 -5.45
CA LEU A 256 35.62 -1.61 -6.14
C LEU A 256 36.82 -0.66 -6.12
N SER A 257 37.70 -0.73 -5.12
CA SER A 257 38.93 0.08 -5.07
C SER A 257 40.11 -0.55 -5.81
N GLY A 258 39.93 -1.72 -6.43
CA GLY A 258 40.98 -2.46 -7.12
C GLY A 258 41.85 -3.33 -6.21
N GLU A 259 41.54 -3.43 -4.92
CA GLU A 259 42.24 -4.30 -3.96
C GLU A 259 41.72 -5.74 -4.03
N ILE A 260 41.72 -6.32 -5.25
CA ILE A 260 41.11 -7.62 -5.58
C ILE A 260 41.66 -8.74 -4.69
N SER A 261 42.97 -8.79 -4.45
CA SER A 261 43.57 -9.85 -3.61
C SER A 261 43.06 -9.84 -2.17
N ARG A 262 42.78 -8.65 -1.61
CA ARG A 262 42.22 -8.53 -0.26
C ARG A 262 40.74 -8.88 -0.23
N ALA A 263 40.00 -8.47 -1.25
CA ALA A 263 38.59 -8.85 -1.41
C ALA A 263 38.45 -10.38 -1.54
N ALA A 264 39.29 -11.01 -2.36
CA ALA A 264 39.32 -12.46 -2.55
C ALA A 264 39.64 -13.20 -1.25
N LEU A 265 40.62 -12.75 -0.46
CA LEU A 265 40.92 -13.35 0.84
C LEU A 265 39.71 -13.34 1.79
N ILE A 266 38.97 -12.22 1.85
CA ILE A 266 37.75 -12.15 2.66
C ILE A 266 36.68 -13.10 2.10
N SER A 267 36.54 -13.16 0.78
CA SER A 267 35.62 -14.07 0.10
C SER A 267 35.91 -15.52 0.43
N ASP A 268 37.18 -15.95 0.35
CA ASP A 268 37.60 -17.32 0.66
C ASP A 268 37.35 -17.69 2.13
N LEU A 269 37.61 -16.76 3.06
CA LEU A 269 37.29 -16.97 4.47
C LEU A 269 35.78 -17.13 4.71
N LEU A 270 34.96 -16.40 3.96
CA LEU A 270 33.50 -16.48 4.05
C LEU A 270 32.93 -17.74 3.39
N ARG A 271 33.70 -18.41 2.53
CA ARG A 271 33.27 -19.63 1.82
C ARG A 271 33.00 -20.81 2.76
N GLU A 272 33.69 -20.85 3.91
CA GLU A 272 33.43 -21.80 5.00
C GLU A 272 32.02 -21.67 5.63
N ARG A 273 31.32 -20.56 5.36
CA ARG A 273 29.95 -20.26 5.83
C ARG A 273 29.04 -19.90 4.66
N GLU A 274 29.28 -20.48 3.48
CA GLU A 274 28.54 -20.15 2.26
C GLU A 274 27.03 -20.39 2.37
N ASP A 275 26.58 -21.35 3.19
CA ASP A 275 25.16 -21.63 3.44
C ASP A 275 24.41 -20.46 4.12
N GLU A 276 25.14 -19.54 4.75
CA GLU A 276 24.58 -18.35 5.42
C GLU A 276 24.62 -17.08 4.55
N ILE A 277 25.16 -17.19 3.33
CA ILE A 277 25.47 -16.06 2.45
C ILE A 277 24.78 -16.26 1.09
N GLU A 278 24.30 -15.17 0.49
CA GLU A 278 23.79 -15.25 -0.88
C GLU A 278 24.93 -15.59 -1.84
N GLN A 279 24.77 -16.64 -2.64
CA GLN A 279 25.79 -17.13 -3.59
C GLN A 279 26.27 -16.06 -4.58
N VAL A 280 25.43 -15.07 -4.85
CA VAL A 280 25.75 -13.90 -5.66
C VAL A 280 26.93 -13.08 -5.11
N PHE A 281 27.18 -13.11 -3.80
CA PHE A 281 28.34 -12.47 -3.20
C PHE A 281 29.63 -13.03 -3.80
N PHE A 282 29.82 -14.35 -3.75
CA PHE A 282 31.01 -15.01 -4.27
C PHE A 282 31.15 -14.81 -5.78
N ALA A 283 30.07 -15.05 -6.52
CA ALA A 283 30.05 -14.89 -7.98
C ALA A 283 30.42 -13.46 -8.40
N ALA A 284 29.95 -12.45 -7.68
CA ALA A 284 30.28 -11.05 -7.98
C ALA A 284 31.73 -10.69 -7.61
N ILE A 285 32.29 -11.21 -6.52
CA ILE A 285 33.71 -11.01 -6.20
C ILE A 285 34.60 -11.65 -7.27
N ASP A 286 34.29 -12.88 -7.69
CA ASP A 286 35.03 -13.60 -8.73
C ASP A 286 34.93 -12.86 -10.08
N ALA A 287 33.75 -12.38 -10.45
CA ALA A 287 33.54 -11.59 -11.66
C ALA A 287 34.29 -10.24 -11.63
N LEU A 288 34.29 -9.55 -10.49
CA LEU A 288 35.09 -8.32 -10.28
C LEU A 288 36.60 -8.59 -10.32
N ALA A 289 37.03 -9.81 -10.00
CA ALA A 289 38.42 -10.26 -10.15
C ALA A 289 38.78 -10.64 -11.61
N GLY A 290 37.83 -10.57 -12.54
CA GLY A 290 38.04 -10.86 -13.97
C GLY A 290 37.60 -12.26 -14.41
N ALA A 291 36.96 -13.05 -13.54
CA ALA A 291 36.32 -14.29 -13.97
C ALA A 291 35.16 -13.98 -14.94
N LYS A 292 35.07 -14.74 -16.03
CA LYS A 292 33.95 -14.61 -16.96
C LYS A 292 32.77 -15.40 -16.43
N GLY A 293 31.77 -14.71 -15.88
CA GLY A 293 30.47 -15.27 -15.56
C GLY A 293 29.38 -14.46 -16.26
N ASP A 294 28.57 -15.10 -17.11
CA ASP A 294 27.43 -14.46 -17.77
C ASP A 294 26.11 -14.76 -17.02
N ASP A 295 26.09 -15.82 -16.21
CA ASP A 295 24.93 -16.27 -15.43
C ASP A 295 25.09 -15.91 -13.95
N SER A 296 24.02 -15.36 -13.38
CA SER A 296 23.93 -15.07 -11.95
C SER A 296 23.34 -16.26 -11.20
N PRO A 297 23.85 -16.58 -9.98
CA PRO A 297 23.14 -17.46 -9.05
C PRO A 297 21.72 -16.97 -8.78
N ALA A 298 20.85 -17.90 -8.37
CA ALA A 298 19.53 -17.58 -7.85
C ALA A 298 19.64 -16.71 -6.58
N LEU A 299 18.65 -15.83 -6.40
CA LEU A 299 18.60 -14.90 -5.28
C LEU A 299 17.47 -15.29 -4.33
N ASN A 300 17.76 -15.49 -3.05
CA ASN A 300 16.75 -15.90 -2.07
C ASN A 300 16.13 -14.67 -1.38
N ALA A 301 16.98 -13.84 -0.75
CA ALA A 301 16.61 -12.64 -0.03
C ALA A 301 17.68 -11.55 -0.23
N PRO A 302 17.88 -11.06 -1.47
CA PRO A 302 18.96 -10.14 -1.76
C PRO A 302 18.79 -8.80 -1.03
N THR A 303 19.91 -8.25 -0.55
CA THR A 303 20.03 -6.92 0.06
C THR A 303 20.46 -5.90 -0.99
N ALA A 304 20.48 -4.61 -0.65
CA ALA A 304 20.98 -3.57 -1.55
C ALA A 304 22.44 -3.81 -1.93
N LEU A 305 23.24 -4.32 -0.99
CA LEU A 305 24.61 -4.76 -1.24
C LEU A 305 24.66 -5.79 -2.39
N HIS A 306 23.90 -6.89 -2.29
CA HIS A 306 23.88 -7.94 -3.31
C HIS A 306 23.46 -7.41 -4.70
N LEU A 307 22.44 -6.56 -4.77
CA LEU A 307 22.00 -5.96 -6.04
C LEU A 307 23.06 -5.00 -6.61
N SER A 308 23.80 -4.30 -5.75
CA SER A 308 24.90 -3.42 -6.16
C SER A 308 26.11 -4.20 -6.65
N MET A 309 26.39 -5.35 -6.04
CA MET A 309 27.42 -6.29 -6.47
C MET A 309 27.11 -6.86 -7.86
N LEU A 310 25.88 -7.33 -8.09
CA LEU A 310 25.42 -7.78 -9.42
C LEU A 310 25.64 -6.72 -10.50
N ARG A 311 25.21 -5.49 -10.20
CA ARG A 311 25.34 -4.35 -11.10
C ARG A 311 26.80 -4.01 -11.39
N ALA A 312 27.64 -3.94 -10.37
CA ALA A 312 29.06 -3.62 -10.51
C ALA A 312 29.84 -4.72 -11.26
N ALA A 313 29.48 -5.98 -11.04
CA ALA A 313 30.07 -7.14 -11.69
C ALA A 313 29.57 -7.37 -13.13
N GLY A 314 28.54 -6.62 -13.57
CA GLY A 314 27.93 -6.82 -14.90
C GLY A 314 27.11 -8.11 -15.02
N LEU A 315 26.80 -8.78 -13.90
CA LEU A 315 26.02 -10.02 -13.88
C LEU A 315 24.55 -9.75 -14.23
N ARG A 316 23.93 -10.68 -14.97
CA ARG A 316 22.51 -10.57 -15.35
C ARG A 316 21.60 -10.80 -14.14
N PHE A 317 20.49 -10.08 -14.08
CA PHE A 317 19.47 -10.32 -13.07
C PHE A 317 18.65 -11.56 -13.44
N PRO A 318 18.49 -12.54 -12.54
CA PRO A 318 17.67 -13.72 -12.81
C PRO A 318 16.20 -13.32 -13.01
N ALA A 319 15.52 -13.91 -13.99
CA ALA A 319 14.15 -13.53 -14.34
C ALA A 319 13.15 -13.82 -13.21
N GLU A 320 13.44 -14.80 -12.36
CA GLU A 320 12.63 -15.22 -11.22
C GLU A 320 12.56 -14.15 -10.13
N ILE A 321 13.51 -13.20 -10.10
CA ILE A 321 13.58 -12.16 -9.06
C ILE A 321 12.26 -11.38 -8.97
N VAL A 322 11.57 -11.15 -10.09
CA VAL A 322 10.34 -10.36 -10.11
C VAL A 322 9.11 -11.11 -9.60
N GLN A 323 9.22 -12.42 -9.34
CA GLN A 323 8.09 -13.22 -8.84
C GLN A 323 7.83 -12.97 -7.36
N THR A 324 8.89 -12.93 -6.55
CA THR A 324 8.82 -12.87 -5.08
C THR A 324 9.54 -11.66 -4.47
N ALA A 325 10.15 -10.80 -5.30
CA ALA A 325 10.90 -9.65 -4.81
C ALA A 325 10.06 -8.69 -3.96
N ARG A 326 10.71 -8.18 -2.91
CA ARG A 326 10.21 -7.09 -2.08
C ARG A 326 10.20 -5.77 -2.86
N ALA A 327 9.43 -4.81 -2.39
CA ALA A 327 9.27 -3.48 -3.00
C ALA A 327 10.59 -2.79 -3.39
N ALA A 328 11.55 -2.74 -2.45
CA ALA A 328 12.87 -2.14 -2.70
C ALA A 328 13.64 -2.85 -3.82
N VAL A 329 13.56 -4.18 -3.88
CA VAL A 329 14.23 -5.00 -4.91
C VAL A 329 13.56 -4.80 -6.26
N LEU A 330 12.22 -4.81 -6.33
CA LEU A 330 11.48 -4.53 -7.57
C LEU A 330 11.84 -3.15 -8.14
N ARG A 331 11.90 -2.12 -7.28
CA ARG A 331 12.33 -0.78 -7.68
C ARG A 331 13.76 -0.79 -8.23
N ALA A 332 14.69 -1.43 -7.52
CA ALA A 332 16.09 -1.50 -7.95
C ALA A 332 16.22 -2.20 -9.32
N VAL A 333 15.56 -3.35 -9.52
CA VAL A 333 15.57 -4.09 -10.79
C VAL A 333 15.00 -3.23 -11.92
N ALA A 334 13.86 -2.58 -11.70
CA ALA A 334 13.20 -1.73 -12.71
C ALA A 334 14.13 -0.63 -13.26
N LEU A 335 14.91 -0.02 -12.37
CA LEU A 335 15.78 1.12 -12.66
C LEU A 335 17.20 0.71 -13.10
N THR A 336 17.53 -0.58 -13.08
CA THR A 336 18.90 -1.02 -13.40
C THR A 336 19.07 -1.34 -14.89
N PRO A 337 20.06 -0.76 -15.60
CA PRO A 337 20.24 -0.99 -17.03
C PRO A 337 20.72 -2.39 -17.45
N ASN A 338 21.42 -3.14 -16.59
CA ASN A 338 21.95 -4.48 -16.92
C ASN A 338 20.91 -5.60 -16.77
N ALA A 339 19.72 -5.30 -16.24
CA ALA A 339 18.59 -6.24 -16.26
C ALA A 339 17.94 -6.26 -17.66
N GLU A 340 17.51 -7.44 -18.10
CA GLU A 340 16.81 -7.60 -19.37
C GLU A 340 15.54 -6.73 -19.40
N LEU A 341 15.18 -6.18 -20.57
CA LEU A 341 14.07 -5.23 -20.69
C LEU A 341 12.75 -5.82 -20.15
N ASN A 342 12.44 -7.08 -20.47
CA ASN A 342 11.19 -7.69 -20.00
C ASN A 342 11.15 -7.81 -18.47
N VAL A 343 12.25 -8.24 -17.85
CA VAL A 343 12.41 -8.29 -16.37
C VAL A 343 12.23 -6.90 -15.77
N ARG A 344 12.83 -5.86 -16.36
CA ARG A 344 12.67 -4.47 -15.91
C ARG A 344 11.23 -3.98 -15.97
N LEU A 345 10.50 -4.30 -17.04
CA LEU A 345 9.11 -3.86 -17.19
C LEU A 345 8.17 -4.56 -16.19
N ILE A 346 8.34 -5.87 -15.98
CA ILE A 346 7.57 -6.59 -14.96
C ILE A 346 7.88 -6.02 -13.57
N ALA A 347 9.16 -5.78 -13.26
CA ALA A 347 9.57 -5.18 -12.00
C ALA A 347 8.98 -3.77 -11.82
N ALA A 348 8.99 -2.94 -12.87
CA ALA A 348 8.48 -1.58 -12.83
C ALA A 348 6.97 -1.52 -12.60
N GLU A 349 6.19 -2.32 -13.34
CA GLU A 349 4.73 -2.39 -13.17
C GLU A 349 4.36 -2.85 -11.77
N LYS A 350 5.02 -3.91 -11.25
CA LYS A 350 4.81 -4.38 -9.87
C LYS A 350 5.24 -3.35 -8.82
N ALA A 351 6.41 -2.74 -8.98
CA ALA A 351 6.92 -1.70 -8.09
C ALA A 351 5.97 -0.49 -8.05
N HIS A 352 5.43 -0.09 -9.20
CA HIS A 352 4.48 1.00 -9.28
C HIS A 352 3.15 0.68 -8.59
N ARG A 353 2.61 -0.53 -8.80
CA ARG A 353 1.36 -0.99 -8.19
C ARG A 353 1.41 -0.92 -6.66
N ILE A 354 2.55 -1.25 -6.06
CA ILE A 354 2.76 -1.18 -4.60
C ILE A 354 3.40 0.14 -4.13
N GLY A 355 3.61 1.08 -5.05
CA GLY A 355 4.11 2.44 -4.83
C GLY A 355 5.58 2.57 -4.43
N ALA A 356 6.39 1.56 -4.72
CA ALA A 356 7.85 1.65 -4.66
C ALA A 356 8.44 2.48 -5.83
N LEU A 357 7.65 2.67 -6.90
CA LEU A 357 8.03 3.48 -8.05
C LEU A 357 6.90 4.44 -8.39
N ASP A 358 7.19 5.73 -8.53
CA ASP A 358 6.16 6.76 -8.68
C ASP A 358 5.64 6.89 -10.13
N ASP A 359 4.53 7.60 -10.29
CA ASP A 359 3.88 7.93 -11.57
C ASP A 359 4.86 8.47 -12.63
N LYS A 360 5.82 9.30 -12.20
CA LYS A 360 6.78 9.96 -13.11
C LYS A 360 7.89 9.00 -13.51
N GLU A 361 8.36 8.18 -12.58
CA GLU A 361 9.39 7.16 -12.81
C GLU A 361 8.90 6.11 -13.81
N ILE A 362 7.66 5.60 -13.69
CA ILE A 362 7.17 4.56 -14.60
C ILE A 362 6.95 5.11 -16.00
N LEU A 363 6.38 6.32 -16.10
CA LEU A 363 6.21 6.98 -17.39
C LEU A 363 7.57 7.25 -18.04
N ARG A 364 8.57 7.73 -17.29
CA ARG A 364 9.93 7.95 -17.79
C ARG A 364 10.54 6.66 -18.32
N LEU A 365 10.35 5.53 -17.62
CA LEU A 365 10.82 4.23 -18.10
C LEU A 365 10.17 3.88 -19.44
N TYR A 366 8.84 3.95 -19.55
CA TYR A 366 8.14 3.64 -20.80
C TYR A 366 8.53 4.56 -21.97
N LEU A 367 8.71 5.86 -21.70
CA LEU A 367 9.17 6.82 -22.70
C LEU A 367 10.61 6.54 -23.18
N SER A 368 11.44 5.90 -22.36
CA SER A 368 12.84 5.59 -22.68
C SER A 368 13.04 4.33 -23.54
N ILE A 369 12.03 3.46 -23.63
CA ILE A 369 12.09 2.23 -24.43
C ILE A 369 12.18 2.62 -25.91
N PRO A 370 13.06 2.03 -26.74
CA PRO A 370 13.02 2.28 -28.17
C PRO A 370 11.83 1.55 -28.84
N PHE A 371 11.03 2.30 -29.60
CA PHE A 371 9.99 1.80 -30.51
C PHE A 371 10.17 2.45 -31.88
N SER A 372 9.94 1.69 -32.95
CA SER A 372 9.97 2.20 -34.32
C SER A 372 8.76 3.11 -34.60
N LYS A 373 8.81 3.85 -35.72
CA LYS A 373 7.67 4.68 -36.14
C LYS A 373 6.46 3.83 -36.49
N GLU A 374 6.70 2.64 -37.03
CA GLU A 374 5.68 1.65 -37.39
C GLU A 374 5.01 1.06 -36.15
N GLU A 375 5.78 0.75 -35.10
CA GLU A 375 5.21 0.31 -33.80
C GLU A 375 4.33 1.43 -33.19
N LEU A 376 4.77 2.69 -33.27
CA LEU A 376 4.05 3.84 -32.73
C LEU A 376 2.80 4.24 -33.53
N SER A 377 2.70 3.87 -34.82
CA SER A 377 1.52 4.14 -35.63
C SER A 377 0.43 3.07 -35.47
N GLY A 378 0.79 1.85 -35.08
CA GLY A 378 -0.13 0.73 -34.85
C GLY A 378 -0.13 0.14 -33.42
N PRO A 379 -0.12 0.94 -32.33
CA PRO A 379 0.07 0.43 -30.98
C PRO A 379 -1.07 -0.48 -30.51
N ILE A 380 -2.30 -0.22 -30.97
CA ILE A 380 -3.48 -1.04 -30.65
C ILE A 380 -3.38 -2.42 -31.31
N SER A 381 -3.07 -2.46 -32.61
CA SER A 381 -2.95 -3.73 -33.35
C SER A 381 -1.82 -4.59 -32.79
N ALA A 382 -0.68 -4.00 -32.43
CA ALA A 382 0.41 -4.72 -31.77
C ALA A 382 -0.01 -5.33 -30.42
N ALA A 383 -0.82 -4.61 -29.63
CA ALA A 383 -1.34 -5.10 -28.35
C ALA A 383 -2.44 -6.16 -28.50
N GLU A 384 -3.22 -6.12 -29.58
CA GLU A 384 -4.22 -7.14 -29.93
C GLU A 384 -3.57 -8.47 -30.33
N GLU A 385 -2.46 -8.38 -31.07
CA GLU A 385 -1.63 -9.53 -31.45
C GLU A 385 -0.92 -10.14 -30.24
N SER A 386 -0.30 -9.31 -29.39
CA SER A 386 0.47 -9.77 -28.24
C SER A 386 0.30 -8.85 -27.02
N TRP A 387 -0.20 -9.40 -25.92
CA TRP A 387 -0.37 -8.68 -24.66
C TRP A 387 0.82 -8.93 -23.72
N THR A 388 1.83 -8.07 -23.80
CA THR A 388 3.10 -8.18 -23.05
C THR A 388 3.40 -6.87 -22.30
N PRO A 389 4.34 -6.88 -21.34
CA PRO A 389 4.79 -5.62 -20.71
C PRO A 389 5.29 -4.59 -21.73
N ARG A 390 5.94 -5.04 -22.81
CA ARG A 390 6.42 -4.16 -23.90
C ARG A 390 5.26 -3.52 -24.67
N THR A 391 4.21 -4.28 -25.01
CA THR A 391 3.06 -3.72 -25.75
C THR A 391 2.17 -2.84 -24.86
N ARG A 392 2.08 -3.12 -23.55
CA ARG A 392 1.49 -2.17 -22.59
C ARG A 392 2.27 -0.85 -22.53
N ALA A 393 3.60 -0.92 -22.46
CA ALA A 393 4.45 0.26 -22.49
C ALA A 393 4.30 1.04 -23.81
N LEU A 394 4.16 0.34 -24.94
CA LEU A 394 3.88 0.94 -26.26
C LEU A 394 2.57 1.73 -26.26
N LEU A 395 1.47 1.16 -25.73
CA LEU A 395 0.17 1.83 -25.64
C LEU A 395 0.24 3.11 -24.79
N VAL A 396 0.83 3.02 -23.59
CA VAL A 396 0.95 4.18 -22.70
C VAL A 396 1.86 5.23 -23.30
N ARG A 397 2.98 4.83 -23.93
CA ARG A 397 3.85 5.77 -24.64
C ARG A 397 3.12 6.47 -25.77
N ALA A 398 2.42 5.74 -26.63
CA ALA A 398 1.68 6.31 -27.75
C ALA A 398 0.66 7.34 -27.25
N ALA A 399 -0.14 6.98 -26.24
CA ALA A 399 -1.09 7.90 -25.60
C ALA A 399 -0.40 9.13 -24.98
N ALA A 400 0.74 8.95 -24.30
CA ALA A 400 1.49 10.06 -23.70
C ALA A 400 2.05 11.04 -24.74
N THR A 401 2.42 10.55 -25.93
CA THR A 401 3.02 11.36 -27.00
C THR A 401 2.01 12.12 -27.86
N HIS A 402 0.74 11.70 -27.88
CA HIS A 402 -0.30 12.45 -28.61
C HIS A 402 -0.51 13.85 -27.99
N SER A 403 -0.81 14.85 -28.82
CA SER A 403 -1.21 16.18 -28.36
C SER A 403 -2.73 16.31 -28.18
N VAL A 404 -3.51 15.55 -28.93
CA VAL A 404 -4.98 15.63 -28.98
C VAL A 404 -5.63 14.78 -27.88
N PRO A 405 -6.44 15.36 -26.97
CA PRO A 405 -7.11 14.63 -25.88
C PRO A 405 -7.95 13.43 -26.34
N LEU A 406 -8.70 13.58 -27.44
CA LEU A 406 -9.52 12.52 -28.02
C LEU A 406 -8.69 11.27 -28.38
N ALA A 407 -7.55 11.46 -29.07
CA ALA A 407 -6.67 10.36 -29.45
C ALA A 407 -6.07 9.65 -28.22
N LYS A 408 -5.75 10.40 -27.16
CA LYS A 408 -5.31 9.79 -25.88
C LYS A 408 -6.40 8.90 -25.30
N ALA A 409 -7.64 9.42 -25.23
CA ALA A 409 -8.78 8.71 -24.67
C ALA A 409 -9.09 7.42 -25.44
N GLU A 410 -8.99 7.43 -26.77
CA GLU A 410 -9.24 6.25 -27.61
C GLU A 410 -8.23 5.13 -27.35
N VAL A 411 -6.93 5.47 -27.35
CA VAL A 411 -5.86 4.50 -27.05
C VAL A 411 -6.02 3.93 -25.65
N LEU A 412 -6.27 4.78 -24.65
CA LEU A 412 -6.43 4.35 -23.25
C LEU A 412 -7.67 3.47 -23.05
N ARG A 413 -8.82 3.84 -23.61
CA ARG A 413 -10.03 3.02 -23.50
C ARG A 413 -9.80 1.64 -24.09
N ARG A 414 -9.16 1.53 -25.27
CA ARG A 414 -8.88 0.23 -25.87
C ARG A 414 -7.85 -0.56 -25.07
N ALA A 415 -6.80 0.10 -24.57
CA ALA A 415 -5.81 -0.51 -23.68
C ALA A 415 -6.44 -1.14 -22.43
N TRP A 416 -7.39 -0.43 -21.82
CA TRP A 416 -8.15 -0.91 -20.65
C TRP A 416 -9.12 -2.05 -20.98
N GLN A 417 -9.76 -2.02 -22.14
CA GLN A 417 -10.58 -3.14 -22.62
C GLN A 417 -9.73 -4.41 -22.81
N LEU A 418 -8.60 -4.30 -23.52
CA LEU A 418 -7.65 -5.39 -23.69
C LEU A 418 -7.12 -5.91 -22.34
N GLY A 419 -6.82 -5.00 -21.41
CA GLY A 419 -6.43 -5.37 -20.05
C GLY A 419 -7.49 -6.20 -19.32
N ARG A 420 -8.79 -5.93 -19.51
CA ARG A 420 -9.87 -6.75 -18.94
C ARG A 420 -10.01 -8.10 -19.65
N GLU A 421 -9.87 -8.12 -20.98
CA GLU A 421 -9.94 -9.33 -21.80
C GLU A 421 -8.76 -10.30 -21.57
N ARG A 422 -7.61 -9.77 -21.14
CA ARG A 422 -6.32 -10.49 -21.07
C ARG A 422 -5.70 -10.53 -19.67
N ASP A 423 -6.49 -10.28 -18.62
CA ASP A 423 -6.06 -10.32 -17.22
C ASP A 423 -4.82 -9.45 -16.91
N GLY A 424 -4.88 -8.18 -17.32
CA GLY A 424 -3.84 -7.18 -17.07
C GLY A 424 -4.38 -5.77 -16.86
N TYR A 425 -5.64 -5.64 -16.43
CA TYR A 425 -6.31 -4.35 -16.24
C TYR A 425 -5.64 -3.51 -15.15
N ALA A 426 -5.23 -4.13 -14.04
CA ALA A 426 -4.59 -3.42 -12.93
C ALA A 426 -3.25 -2.79 -13.36
N GLU A 427 -2.44 -3.52 -14.12
CA GLU A 427 -1.16 -3.06 -14.66
C GLU A 427 -1.37 -1.88 -15.61
N ILE A 428 -2.23 -2.03 -16.62
CA ILE A 428 -2.42 -0.97 -17.62
C ILE A 428 -3.16 0.26 -17.07
N ALA A 429 -4.13 0.09 -16.17
CA ALA A 429 -4.84 1.20 -15.54
C ALA A 429 -3.90 2.01 -14.64
N GLY A 430 -3.07 1.33 -13.84
CA GLY A 430 -2.09 1.98 -12.97
C GLY A 430 -1.04 2.75 -13.78
N THR A 431 -0.39 2.09 -14.74
CA THR A 431 0.71 2.72 -15.51
C THR A 431 0.26 3.83 -16.44
N SER A 432 -1.01 3.85 -16.85
CA SER A 432 -1.61 4.94 -17.64
C SER A 432 -2.10 6.14 -16.80
N LEU A 433 -2.07 6.04 -15.46
CA LEU A 433 -2.52 7.10 -14.56
C LEU A 433 -1.92 8.49 -14.86
N PRO A 434 -0.61 8.63 -15.14
CA PRO A 434 -0.02 9.94 -15.44
C PRO A 434 -0.61 10.57 -16.70
N VAL A 435 -1.03 9.75 -17.67
CA VAL A 435 -1.60 10.20 -18.94
C VAL A 435 -3.06 10.59 -18.77
N VAL A 436 -3.88 9.73 -18.15
CA VAL A 436 -5.31 10.04 -17.92
C VAL A 436 -5.49 11.23 -16.99
N ALA A 437 -4.61 11.39 -15.99
CA ALA A 437 -4.63 12.53 -15.09
C ALA A 437 -4.34 13.86 -15.79
N GLY A 438 -3.75 13.85 -16.99
CA GLY A 438 -3.51 15.02 -17.83
C GLY A 438 -4.59 15.30 -18.89
N ILE A 439 -5.64 14.48 -18.98
CA ILE A 439 -6.78 14.72 -19.88
C ILE A 439 -7.81 15.58 -19.14
N GLU A 440 -8.09 16.77 -19.66
CA GLU A 440 -9.14 17.62 -19.11
C GLU A 440 -10.54 17.10 -19.50
N PRO A 441 -11.50 17.07 -18.56
CA PRO A 441 -12.89 16.73 -18.89
C PRO A 441 -13.49 17.71 -19.91
N ALA A 442 -14.10 17.18 -20.96
CA ALA A 442 -14.77 17.96 -22.00
C ALA A 442 -16.02 17.23 -22.52
N ALA A 443 -17.00 17.98 -23.04
CA ALA A 443 -18.28 17.42 -23.53
C ALA A 443 -18.09 16.37 -24.64
N GLU A 444 -17.12 16.59 -25.55
CA GLU A 444 -16.76 15.63 -26.61
C GLU A 444 -16.19 14.31 -26.08
N LEU A 445 -15.79 14.26 -24.80
CA LEU A 445 -15.24 13.08 -24.12
C LEU A 445 -16.23 12.46 -23.12
N LEU A 446 -17.52 12.81 -23.16
CA LEU A 446 -18.53 12.21 -22.27
C LEU A 446 -18.57 10.68 -22.36
N TRP A 447 -18.33 10.11 -23.55
CA TRP A 447 -18.22 8.66 -23.75
C TRP A 447 -17.07 8.01 -22.96
N PHE A 448 -16.06 8.78 -22.57
CA PHE A 448 -14.87 8.35 -21.82
C PHE A 448 -14.98 8.61 -20.32
N ALA A 449 -15.95 9.44 -19.89
CA ALA A 449 -16.04 9.95 -18.52
C ALA A 449 -16.11 8.84 -17.46
N LYS A 450 -16.92 7.80 -17.72
CA LYS A 450 -17.05 6.64 -16.82
C LYS A 450 -15.70 5.94 -16.59
N ASP A 451 -14.99 5.60 -17.66
CA ASP A 451 -13.72 4.87 -17.57
C ASP A 451 -12.63 5.74 -16.93
N ALA A 452 -12.51 7.00 -17.36
CA ALA A 452 -11.53 7.95 -16.82
C ALA A 452 -11.73 8.18 -15.32
N ALA A 453 -12.96 8.48 -14.89
CA ALA A 453 -13.29 8.73 -13.50
C ALA A 453 -12.98 7.51 -12.62
N ARG A 454 -13.31 6.30 -13.07
CA ARG A 454 -13.03 5.05 -12.33
C ARG A 454 -11.54 4.82 -12.12
N VAL A 455 -10.71 4.99 -13.16
CA VAL A 455 -9.24 4.88 -13.03
C VAL A 455 -8.69 5.94 -12.07
N LEU A 456 -9.20 7.17 -12.13
CA LEU A 456 -8.79 8.26 -11.24
C LEU A 456 -9.22 8.04 -9.79
N PHE A 457 -10.45 7.59 -9.55
CA PHE A 457 -10.94 7.25 -8.21
C PHE A 457 -10.17 6.09 -7.61
N GLY A 458 -9.99 4.99 -8.36
CA GLY A 458 -9.24 3.80 -7.91
C GLY A 458 -7.77 4.09 -7.60
N SER A 459 -7.21 5.16 -8.18
CA SER A 459 -5.83 5.59 -7.93
C SER A 459 -5.72 6.73 -6.89
N GLY A 460 -6.81 7.05 -6.19
CA GLY A 460 -6.86 8.10 -5.17
C GLY A 460 -6.81 9.54 -5.70
N ARG A 461 -6.94 9.76 -7.01
CA ARG A 461 -7.03 11.10 -7.65
C ARG A 461 -8.47 11.63 -7.59
N VAL A 462 -9.03 11.66 -6.38
CA VAL A 462 -10.45 11.94 -6.11
C VAL A 462 -10.92 13.25 -6.75
N GLY A 463 -10.14 14.33 -6.67
CA GLY A 463 -10.50 15.62 -7.27
C GLY A 463 -10.63 15.57 -8.79
N ARG A 464 -9.77 14.80 -9.49
CA ARG A 464 -9.86 14.63 -10.94
C ARG A 464 -11.02 13.71 -11.32
N GLY A 465 -11.27 12.66 -10.53
CA GLY A 465 -12.46 11.80 -10.70
C GLY A 465 -13.77 12.58 -10.57
N LEU A 466 -13.86 13.46 -9.56
CA LEU A 466 -15.02 14.35 -9.36
C LEU A 466 -15.21 15.34 -10.53
N ALA A 467 -14.14 15.79 -11.19
CA ALA A 467 -14.26 16.66 -12.35
C ALA A 467 -14.93 15.97 -13.55
N TRP A 468 -14.61 14.68 -13.77
CA TRP A 468 -15.30 13.86 -14.77
C TRP A 468 -16.76 13.56 -14.40
N TYR A 469 -17.04 13.33 -13.12
CA TYR A 469 -18.43 13.22 -12.64
C TYR A 469 -19.20 14.51 -12.90
N ALA A 470 -18.61 15.68 -12.63
CA ALA A 470 -19.28 16.97 -12.78
C ALA A 470 -19.77 17.23 -14.21
N ILE A 471 -18.97 16.91 -15.24
CA ILE A 471 -19.41 17.07 -16.63
C ILE A 471 -20.53 16.10 -17.01
N ALA A 472 -20.48 14.85 -16.52
CA ALA A 472 -21.54 13.87 -16.76
C ALA A 472 -22.84 14.30 -16.07
N ALA A 473 -22.75 14.80 -14.84
CA ALA A 473 -23.89 15.31 -14.10
C ALA A 473 -24.55 16.51 -14.77
N ALA A 474 -23.76 17.46 -15.27
CA ALA A 474 -24.25 18.67 -15.94
C ALA A 474 -25.12 18.37 -17.17
N ASP A 475 -24.80 17.32 -17.92
CA ASP A 475 -25.49 16.96 -19.16
C ASP A 475 -26.44 15.74 -19.03
N SER A 476 -26.58 15.17 -17.83
CA SER A 476 -27.33 13.92 -17.57
C SER A 476 -28.83 13.98 -17.94
N GLU A 477 -29.43 15.17 -17.93
CA GLU A 477 -30.82 15.35 -18.35
C GLU A 477 -30.95 15.32 -19.89
N ARG A 478 -29.93 15.79 -20.60
CA ARG A 478 -29.97 16.05 -22.04
C ARG A 478 -29.33 14.95 -22.88
N ILE A 479 -28.29 14.30 -22.38
CA ILE A 479 -27.46 13.33 -23.10
C ILE A 479 -27.53 11.98 -22.41
N THR A 480 -27.89 10.92 -23.14
CA THR A 480 -28.04 9.56 -22.60
C THR A 480 -26.72 9.02 -22.05
N GLU A 481 -25.62 9.19 -22.77
CA GLU A 481 -24.28 8.77 -22.35
C GLU A 481 -23.85 9.48 -21.06
N ALA A 482 -24.18 10.76 -20.92
CA ALA A 482 -23.91 11.53 -19.70
C ALA A 482 -24.74 11.00 -18.52
N ARG A 483 -26.01 10.66 -18.76
CA ARG A 483 -26.90 10.05 -17.76
C ARG A 483 -26.36 8.71 -17.25
N ASP A 484 -25.89 7.86 -18.18
CA ASP A 484 -25.33 6.56 -17.84
C ASP A 484 -24.02 6.69 -17.07
N ALA A 485 -23.16 7.63 -17.46
CA ALA A 485 -21.92 7.94 -16.75
C ALA A 485 -22.20 8.52 -15.35
N GLU A 486 -23.14 9.45 -15.22
CA GLU A 486 -23.56 10.03 -13.93
C GLU A 486 -24.10 8.94 -13.00
N ALA A 487 -25.03 8.10 -13.46
CA ALA A 487 -25.61 7.03 -12.67
C ALA A 487 -24.57 5.96 -12.26
N ALA A 488 -23.56 5.71 -13.11
CA ALA A 488 -22.46 4.83 -12.80
C ALA A 488 -21.52 5.41 -11.74
N LEU A 489 -21.21 6.70 -11.82
CA LEU A 489 -20.22 7.38 -10.98
C LEU A 489 -20.79 7.98 -9.70
N TRP A 490 -22.11 8.16 -9.60
CA TRP A 490 -22.77 8.83 -8.49
C TRP A 490 -22.39 8.26 -7.12
N PRO A 491 -22.37 6.93 -6.87
CA PRO A 491 -21.95 6.40 -5.57
C PRO A 491 -20.50 6.77 -5.19
N LEU A 492 -19.58 6.70 -6.15
CA LEU A 492 -18.18 7.09 -5.95
C LEU A 492 -18.05 8.59 -5.69
N ALA A 493 -18.82 9.42 -6.42
CA ALA A 493 -18.85 10.86 -6.23
C ALA A 493 -19.42 11.25 -4.85
N VAL A 494 -20.47 10.57 -4.38
CA VAL A 494 -21.04 10.73 -3.05
C VAL A 494 -20.01 10.40 -1.97
N LEU A 495 -19.34 9.25 -2.09
CA LEU A 495 -18.29 8.87 -1.14
C LEU A 495 -17.12 9.85 -1.20
N ALA A 496 -16.79 10.40 -2.36
CA ALA A 496 -15.73 11.37 -2.59
C ALA A 496 -16.05 12.81 -2.15
N ASP A 497 -17.33 13.19 -2.04
CA ASP A 497 -17.74 14.56 -1.73
C ASP A 497 -17.63 14.86 -0.23
N ARG A 498 -16.83 15.87 0.12
CA ARG A 498 -16.60 16.32 1.50
C ARG A 498 -17.70 17.25 2.01
N VAL A 499 -18.41 17.92 1.10
CA VAL A 499 -19.35 19.00 1.44
C VAL A 499 -20.63 18.44 2.08
N SER A 500 -21.02 17.20 1.73
CA SER A 500 -22.27 16.61 2.21
C SER A 500 -22.19 15.95 3.59
N VAL A 501 -21.03 15.91 4.27
CA VAL A 501 -20.90 15.38 5.65
C VAL A 501 -21.33 16.41 6.70
N ASP A 502 -21.19 17.71 6.43
CA ASP A 502 -21.53 18.78 7.38
C ASP A 502 -23.01 19.21 7.32
N LEU A 503 -23.78 18.76 6.34
CA LEU A 503 -25.14 19.26 6.07
C LEU A 503 -26.29 18.34 6.55
N ILE A 504 -26.01 17.16 7.11
CA ILE A 504 -27.07 16.22 7.54
C ILE A 504 -27.38 16.35 9.05
N ALA A 505 -26.61 17.14 9.79
CA ALA A 505 -26.92 17.49 11.18
C ALA A 505 -27.62 18.85 11.26
N GLY A 506 -28.94 18.87 11.04
CA GLY A 506 -29.81 19.95 11.55
C GLY A 506 -30.66 20.67 10.50
N THR A 507 -31.86 20.14 10.24
CA THR A 507 -33.01 20.97 9.85
C THR A 507 -34.14 20.78 10.85
N ALA A 508 -33.96 21.41 12.01
CA ALA A 508 -35.06 22.04 12.71
C ALA A 508 -34.56 23.40 13.20
N ASN A 509 -35.07 24.44 12.53
CA ASN A 509 -35.04 25.85 12.92
C ASN A 509 -33.75 26.65 12.64
N THR A 510 -33.76 27.43 11.55
CA THR A 510 -33.06 28.71 11.42
C THR A 510 -33.68 29.51 10.27
N GLN A 511 -34.87 30.05 10.51
CA GLN A 511 -35.16 31.39 9.98
C GLN A 511 -34.39 32.40 10.85
N SER A 512 -33.93 33.48 10.23
CA SER A 512 -33.18 34.60 10.81
C SER A 512 -31.66 34.43 10.91
N SER A 513 -30.95 34.82 9.86
CA SER A 513 -29.83 35.78 9.94
C SER A 513 -29.19 35.99 8.55
N THR A 514 -29.91 36.66 7.65
CA THR A 514 -29.33 37.31 6.48
C THR A 514 -29.18 38.80 6.77
N ARG A 515 -28.06 39.20 7.39
CA ARG A 515 -27.47 40.55 7.34
C ARG A 515 -26.38 40.65 8.41
N SER A 516 -25.13 40.51 8.00
CA SER A 516 -23.97 41.25 8.54
C SER A 516 -22.72 40.47 8.17
N GLU A 517 -22.21 40.67 6.96
CA GLU A 517 -20.79 40.53 6.62
C GLU A 517 -20.55 41.16 5.24
N ALA A 518 -20.92 42.44 5.16
CA ALA A 518 -20.36 43.36 4.19
C ALA A 518 -19.66 44.44 5.03
N ASN A 519 -18.40 44.72 4.69
CA ASN A 519 -17.45 45.64 5.32
C ASN A 519 -16.65 45.05 6.49
N ILE A 520 -15.40 44.63 6.24
CA ILE A 520 -14.18 45.23 6.84
C ILE A 520 -12.98 45.05 5.88
N ALA A 521 -12.34 46.19 5.58
CA ALA A 521 -10.95 46.44 5.19
C ALA A 521 -10.40 46.08 3.81
N ALA A 522 -10.26 47.15 3.01
CA ALA A 522 -9.17 47.39 2.08
C ALA A 522 -7.87 47.76 2.83
N GLY A 523 -6.71 47.40 2.27
CA GLY A 523 -5.41 48.05 2.53
C GLY A 523 -4.23 47.10 2.77
N GLY A 524 -3.34 46.95 1.78
CA GLY A 524 -1.98 46.41 1.98
C GLY A 524 -1.43 45.58 0.82
N ASP A 525 -0.71 46.24 -0.10
CA ASP A 525 0.10 45.63 -1.16
C ASP A 525 1.24 44.76 -0.60
N VAL A 526 1.28 43.47 -0.96
CA VAL A 526 2.53 42.69 -1.07
C VAL A 526 2.39 41.65 -2.18
N ASN A 527 3.24 41.79 -3.22
CA ASN A 527 3.45 40.82 -4.29
C ASN A 527 3.83 39.44 -3.74
N GLN A 528 2.98 38.42 -3.99
CA GLN A 528 3.37 37.01 -3.96
C GLN A 528 2.78 36.29 -5.16
N GLY A 529 3.62 35.47 -5.78
CA GLY A 529 3.40 34.80 -7.04
C GLY A 529 2.11 33.97 -7.10
N GLU A 530 1.51 34.07 -8.28
CA GLU A 530 0.44 33.31 -8.90
C GLU A 530 0.34 31.84 -8.46
N PHE A 531 -0.22 31.61 -7.27
CA PHE A 531 -0.99 30.40 -7.01
C PHE A 531 -2.36 30.63 -7.61
N MET A 532 -2.67 29.92 -8.70
CA MET A 532 -4.01 29.84 -9.26
C MET A 532 -4.95 29.21 -8.23
N LEU A 533 -5.47 30.03 -7.33
CA LEU A 533 -6.56 29.71 -6.44
C LEU A 533 -7.80 29.56 -7.32
N VAL A 534 -8.15 28.33 -7.65
CA VAL A 534 -9.47 28.01 -8.21
C VAL A 534 -10.51 28.57 -7.22
N PRO A 535 -11.44 29.45 -7.67
CA PRO A 535 -12.41 30.05 -6.76
C PRO A 535 -13.27 28.97 -6.11
N ARG A 536 -13.49 29.13 -4.80
CA ARG A 536 -14.30 28.22 -3.95
C ARG A 536 -15.80 28.26 -4.27
N SER A 537 -16.23 29.10 -5.20
CA SER A 537 -17.61 29.32 -5.62
C SER A 537 -17.91 28.59 -6.93
N ALA A 538 -18.34 27.33 -6.82
CA ALA A 538 -19.12 26.52 -7.79
C ALA A 538 -18.87 25.00 -7.64
N ARG A 539 -18.54 24.51 -6.44
CA ARG A 539 -18.70 23.07 -6.17
C ARG A 539 -20.15 22.82 -5.80
N THR A 540 -20.96 22.41 -6.78
CA THR A 540 -22.24 21.77 -6.52
C THR A 540 -21.97 20.53 -5.68
N ALA A 541 -22.41 20.54 -4.42
CA ALA A 541 -22.35 19.37 -3.56
C ALA A 541 -23.07 18.20 -4.25
N VAL A 542 -22.55 16.99 -4.12
CA VAL A 542 -23.21 15.82 -4.71
C VAL A 542 -24.46 15.55 -3.89
N THR A 543 -25.63 15.74 -4.50
CA THR A 543 -26.92 15.59 -3.83
C THR A 543 -27.14 14.13 -3.43
N ILE A 544 -27.46 13.92 -2.14
CA ILE A 544 -27.86 12.63 -1.59
C ILE A 544 -29.12 12.82 -0.75
N ASP A 545 -30.16 12.07 -1.08
CA ASP A 545 -31.38 11.96 -0.30
C ASP A 545 -31.94 10.53 -0.40
N GLU A 546 -32.90 10.20 0.47
CA GLU A 546 -33.53 8.89 0.49
C GLU A 546 -34.16 8.51 -0.86
N ALA A 547 -34.80 9.47 -1.53
CA ALA A 547 -35.46 9.21 -2.80
C ALA A 547 -34.45 8.89 -3.91
N ARG A 548 -33.30 9.56 -3.92
CA ARG A 548 -32.19 9.30 -4.85
C ARG A 548 -31.55 7.94 -4.58
N LEU A 549 -31.33 7.58 -3.31
CA LEU A 549 -30.83 6.25 -2.92
C LEU A 549 -31.79 5.13 -3.39
N LYS A 550 -33.09 5.31 -3.16
CA LYS A 550 -34.13 4.37 -3.64
C LYS A 550 -34.11 4.24 -5.16
N ARG A 551 -34.14 5.36 -5.89
CA ARG A 551 -34.09 5.37 -7.36
C ARG A 551 -32.84 4.68 -7.90
N TRP A 552 -31.68 4.95 -7.29
CA TRP A 552 -30.41 4.31 -7.67
C TRP A 552 -30.47 2.80 -7.47
N PHE A 553 -30.88 2.33 -6.29
CA PHE A 553 -30.95 0.89 -5.99
C PHE A 553 -31.96 0.17 -6.89
N GLU A 554 -33.13 0.76 -7.11
CA GLU A 554 -34.14 0.21 -8.03
C GLU A 554 -33.67 0.16 -9.49
N ALA A 555 -32.88 1.14 -9.93
CA ALA A 555 -32.27 1.12 -11.26
C ALA A 555 -31.25 -0.02 -11.38
N ARG A 556 -30.37 -0.19 -10.39
CA ARG A 556 -29.39 -1.29 -10.36
C ARG A 556 -30.05 -2.65 -10.33
N ARG A 557 -31.05 -2.82 -9.46
CA ARG A 557 -31.79 -4.08 -9.34
C ARG A 557 -32.50 -4.48 -10.63
N ARG A 558 -32.99 -3.51 -11.41
CA ARG A 558 -33.57 -3.76 -12.74
C ARG A 558 -32.54 -4.18 -13.80
N ALA A 559 -31.31 -3.67 -13.69
CA ALA A 559 -30.22 -4.01 -14.61
C ALA A 559 -29.60 -5.38 -14.28
N ASP A 560 -29.28 -5.61 -13.01
CA ASP A 560 -28.74 -6.87 -12.50
C ASP A 560 -29.10 -7.02 -11.01
N ALA A 561 -30.08 -7.86 -10.71
CA ALA A 561 -30.57 -8.06 -9.34
C ALA A 561 -29.53 -8.68 -8.39
N GLN A 562 -28.56 -9.46 -8.91
CA GLN A 562 -27.55 -10.10 -8.08
C GLN A 562 -26.41 -9.12 -7.78
N ALA A 563 -25.91 -8.41 -8.80
CA ALA A 563 -24.88 -7.40 -8.61
C ALA A 563 -25.38 -6.21 -7.78
N ALA A 564 -26.62 -5.77 -8.01
CA ALA A 564 -27.22 -4.65 -7.27
C ALA A 564 -27.24 -4.85 -5.75
N PHE A 565 -27.41 -6.10 -5.30
CA PHE A 565 -27.36 -6.44 -3.89
C PHE A 565 -25.97 -6.17 -3.28
N ALA A 566 -24.93 -6.69 -3.92
CA ALA A 566 -23.54 -6.48 -3.49
C ALA A 566 -23.12 -5.01 -3.59
N GLU A 567 -23.54 -4.31 -4.65
CA GLU A 567 -23.33 -2.87 -4.82
C GLU A 567 -24.00 -2.06 -3.70
N ALA A 568 -25.26 -2.36 -3.37
CA ALA A 568 -26.00 -1.67 -2.31
C ALA A 568 -25.42 -1.92 -0.93
N MET A 569 -25.11 -3.18 -0.58
CA MET A 569 -24.44 -3.49 0.68
C MET A 569 -23.12 -2.74 0.83
N THR A 570 -22.30 -2.73 -0.22
CA THR A 570 -21.02 -2.02 -0.25
C THR A 570 -21.26 -0.52 -0.04
N PHE A 571 -22.13 0.07 -0.84
CA PHE A 571 -22.37 1.51 -0.80
C PHE A 571 -22.92 1.96 0.56
N TYR A 572 -23.93 1.27 1.09
CA TYR A 572 -24.55 1.62 2.36
C TYR A 572 -23.58 1.45 3.53
N THR A 573 -22.80 0.37 3.54
CA THR A 573 -21.75 0.16 4.57
C THR A 573 -20.75 1.31 4.58
N LEU A 574 -20.30 1.75 3.40
CA LEU A 574 -19.32 2.82 3.28
C LEU A 574 -19.92 4.19 3.59
N LEU A 575 -21.20 4.42 3.33
CA LEU A 575 -21.90 5.64 3.77
C LEU A 575 -21.88 5.74 5.30
N GLU A 576 -22.26 4.68 6.02
CA GLU A 576 -22.25 4.69 7.49
C GLU A 576 -20.83 4.79 8.07
N ALA A 577 -19.89 4.06 7.47
CA ALA A 577 -18.47 4.11 7.86
C ALA A 577 -17.85 5.49 7.62
N THR A 578 -18.34 6.27 6.65
CA THR A 578 -17.92 7.68 6.43
C THR A 578 -18.72 8.70 7.24
N GLY A 579 -19.82 8.27 7.87
CA GLY A 579 -20.57 9.06 8.86
C GLY A 579 -21.94 9.52 8.38
N ARG A 580 -22.36 9.06 7.21
CA ARG A 580 -23.68 9.34 6.62
C ARG A 580 -24.65 8.23 7.02
N THR A 581 -25.78 8.58 7.61
CA THR A 581 -26.79 7.61 8.04
C THR A 581 -27.59 7.11 6.84
N VAL A 582 -27.75 5.78 6.71
CA VAL A 582 -28.62 5.18 5.72
C VAL A 582 -29.97 4.84 6.37
N PRO A 583 -31.11 5.26 5.80
CA PRO A 583 -32.43 4.91 6.32
C PRO A 583 -32.62 3.40 6.52
N VAL A 584 -33.16 3.00 7.66
CA VAL A 584 -33.36 1.58 8.04
C VAL A 584 -34.16 0.80 7.01
N ALA A 585 -35.14 1.44 6.35
CA ALA A 585 -35.94 0.81 5.30
C ALA A 585 -35.11 0.34 4.09
N LEU A 586 -34.00 1.03 3.78
CA LEU A 586 -33.10 0.61 2.71
C LEU A 586 -32.29 -0.63 3.10
N TRP A 587 -31.84 -0.72 4.36
CA TRP A 587 -31.20 -1.92 4.88
C TRP A 587 -32.16 -3.11 4.94
N GLN A 588 -33.41 -2.88 5.35
CA GLN A 588 -34.46 -3.90 5.36
C GLN A 588 -34.76 -4.46 3.97
N SER A 589 -34.58 -3.65 2.92
CA SER A 589 -34.75 -4.10 1.54
C SER A 589 -33.71 -5.12 1.07
N LEU A 590 -32.64 -5.34 1.86
CA LEU A 590 -31.57 -6.31 1.60
C LEU A 590 -31.74 -7.61 2.42
N LEU A 591 -32.84 -7.79 3.15
CA LEU A 591 -33.05 -8.96 4.01
C LEU A 591 -33.64 -10.18 3.29
N ASP A 592 -33.94 -10.07 2.00
CA ASP A 592 -34.53 -11.15 1.19
C ASP A 592 -33.48 -12.17 0.69
N ARG A 593 -32.21 -12.00 1.08
CA ARG A 593 -31.10 -12.89 0.70
C ARG A 593 -30.48 -13.57 1.93
N PRO A 594 -29.85 -14.76 1.76
CA PRO A 594 -29.11 -15.40 2.83
C PRO A 594 -27.98 -14.51 3.35
N PHE A 595 -27.75 -14.52 4.66
CA PHE A 595 -26.57 -13.88 5.27
C PHE A 595 -25.25 -14.57 4.89
N THR A 596 -25.33 -15.76 4.28
CA THR A 596 -24.19 -16.52 3.77
C THR A 596 -24.04 -16.32 2.26
N GLY A 597 -22.88 -15.82 1.82
CA GLY A 597 -22.51 -15.71 0.40
C GLY A 597 -22.58 -14.29 -0.21
N ILE A 598 -21.58 -14.01 -1.06
CA ILE A 598 -21.43 -12.92 -2.04
C ILE A 598 -21.72 -11.49 -1.53
N ALA A 599 -21.06 -11.10 -0.45
CA ALA A 599 -20.20 -9.92 -0.45
C ALA A 599 -19.14 -10.08 0.65
N GLY A 600 -17.94 -10.53 0.25
CA GLY A 600 -16.82 -10.70 1.18
C GLY A 600 -16.86 -11.99 2.00
N GLY A 601 -17.00 -13.15 1.34
CA GLY A 601 -16.69 -14.47 1.90
C GLY A 601 -15.19 -14.65 2.21
N GLU A 602 -14.58 -13.64 2.80
CA GLU A 602 -13.18 -13.58 3.15
C GLU A 602 -13.10 -13.60 4.67
N ASN A 603 -12.25 -14.48 5.20
CA ASN A 603 -11.92 -14.46 6.62
C ASN A 603 -11.28 -13.09 6.88
N GLY A 604 -12.03 -12.19 7.51
CA GLY A 604 -11.53 -10.88 7.92
C GLY A 604 -10.40 -11.00 8.94
N LEU A 605 -9.83 -9.86 9.29
CA LEU A 605 -8.81 -9.79 10.32
C LEU A 605 -9.34 -10.31 11.66
N ASN A 606 -8.44 -10.91 12.45
CA ASN A 606 -8.83 -11.58 13.67
C ASN A 606 -9.33 -10.60 14.76
N VAL A 607 -9.96 -11.16 15.79
CA VAL A 607 -10.53 -10.40 16.91
C VAL A 607 -9.48 -9.54 17.65
N VAL A 608 -8.21 -9.97 17.67
CA VAL A 608 -7.13 -9.20 18.31
C VAL A 608 -6.87 -7.89 17.56
N TRP A 609 -6.83 -7.92 16.22
CA TRP A 609 -6.67 -6.71 15.43
C TRP A 609 -7.88 -5.78 15.60
N ILE A 610 -9.11 -6.33 15.54
CA ILE A 610 -10.35 -5.56 15.71
C ILE A 610 -10.34 -4.83 17.06
N GLN A 611 -10.07 -5.55 18.15
CA GLN A 611 -10.03 -4.96 19.49
C GLN A 611 -8.91 -3.93 19.63
N SER A 612 -7.74 -4.18 19.04
CA SER A 612 -6.60 -3.25 19.07
C SER A 612 -6.92 -1.94 18.34
N LEU A 613 -7.53 -2.02 17.15
CA LEU A 613 -7.91 -0.85 16.36
C LEU A 613 -8.97 -0.01 17.07
N GLU A 614 -9.98 -0.67 17.65
CA GLU A 614 -11.03 0.02 18.40
C GLU A 614 -10.45 0.70 19.64
N THR A 615 -9.63 -0.02 20.43
CA THR A 615 -9.00 0.53 21.64
C THR A 615 -8.05 1.69 21.30
N ALA A 616 -7.31 1.62 20.19
CA ALA A 616 -6.45 2.70 19.75
C ALA A 616 -7.26 3.94 19.33
N SER A 617 -8.29 3.75 18.51
CA SER A 617 -9.09 4.86 17.98
C SER A 617 -10.00 5.52 19.01
N VAL A 618 -10.62 4.74 19.91
CA VAL A 618 -11.38 5.27 21.06
C VAL A 618 -10.45 6.04 22.01
N GLY A 619 -9.23 5.55 22.21
CA GLY A 619 -8.20 6.26 22.96
C GLY A 619 -7.59 7.47 22.24
N SER A 620 -8.07 7.84 21.05
CA SER A 620 -7.53 8.95 20.23
C SER A 620 -6.03 8.81 19.92
N ARG A 621 -5.51 7.58 19.84
CA ARG A 621 -4.10 7.28 19.57
C ARG A 621 -3.82 7.24 18.07
N ILE A 622 -3.67 8.42 17.46
CA ILE A 622 -3.52 8.62 16.01
C ILE A 622 -2.48 7.67 15.39
N GLY A 623 -1.25 7.67 15.91
CA GLY A 623 -0.15 6.88 15.33
C GLY A 623 -0.38 5.37 15.44
N GLU A 624 -0.97 4.90 16.53
CA GLU A 624 -1.30 3.50 16.73
C GLU A 624 -2.45 3.06 15.81
N THR A 625 -3.49 3.89 15.66
CA THR A 625 -4.61 3.62 14.73
C THR A 625 -4.13 3.52 13.28
N VAL A 626 -3.30 4.46 12.83
CA VAL A 626 -2.75 4.44 11.47
C VAL A 626 -1.83 3.23 11.28
N LEU A 627 -0.97 2.93 12.25
CA LEU A 627 -0.07 1.77 12.19
C LEU A 627 -0.87 0.46 12.09
N LEU A 628 -1.89 0.27 12.92
CA LEU A 628 -2.77 -0.91 12.87
C LEU A 628 -3.53 -1.03 11.54
N ALA A 629 -4.02 0.09 10.99
CA ALA A 629 -4.66 0.10 9.66
C ALA A 629 -3.70 -0.38 8.56
N THR A 630 -2.45 0.11 8.58
CA THR A 630 -1.43 -0.29 7.58
C THR A 630 -0.95 -1.72 7.74
N VAL A 631 -0.76 -2.20 8.98
CA VAL A 631 -0.39 -3.60 9.26
C VAL A 631 -1.54 -4.54 8.88
N GLY A 632 -2.78 -4.20 9.24
CA GLY A 632 -3.96 -4.98 8.90
C GLY A 632 -4.09 -5.19 7.39
N ALA A 633 -3.89 -4.14 6.60
CA ALA A 633 -3.93 -4.26 5.15
C ALA A 633 -2.80 -5.11 4.56
N GLY A 634 -1.63 -5.16 5.21
CA GLY A 634 -0.55 -6.07 4.84
C GLY A 634 -0.89 -7.53 5.15
N ASP A 635 -1.47 -7.78 6.33
CA ASP A 635 -1.86 -9.11 6.79
C ASP A 635 -3.05 -9.69 5.98
N SER A 636 -3.84 -8.85 5.31
CA SER A 636 -4.91 -9.28 4.39
C SER A 636 -4.41 -9.74 2.99
N GLY A 637 -3.13 -9.57 2.68
CA GLY A 637 -2.53 -10.00 1.41
C GLY A 637 -2.96 -9.18 0.19
N ASP A 638 -2.81 -9.75 -1.01
CA ASP A 638 -2.98 -9.04 -2.29
C ASP A 638 -4.40 -8.50 -2.54
N LYS A 639 -5.41 -9.08 -1.88
CA LYS A 639 -6.80 -8.65 -2.02
C LYS A 639 -7.14 -7.41 -1.20
N GLY A 640 -6.26 -7.01 -0.27
CA GLY A 640 -6.50 -5.89 0.63
C GLY A 640 -7.54 -6.21 1.70
N LEU A 641 -8.00 -5.17 2.39
CA LEU A 641 -8.97 -5.30 3.49
C LEU A 641 -10.33 -5.81 2.98
N SER A 642 -10.93 -6.73 3.73
CA SER A 642 -12.35 -7.09 3.52
C SER A 642 -13.24 -5.85 3.69
N LEU A 643 -14.44 -5.85 3.09
CA LEU A 643 -15.39 -4.72 3.24
C LEU A 643 -15.64 -4.36 4.71
N GLY A 644 -15.80 -5.37 5.57
CA GLY A 644 -16.00 -5.17 7.01
C GLY A 644 -14.78 -4.55 7.71
N ASP A 645 -13.58 -4.99 7.37
CA ASP A 645 -12.35 -4.46 7.97
C ASP A 645 -12.00 -3.06 7.44
N ALA A 646 -12.30 -2.80 6.17
CA ALA A 646 -12.24 -1.47 5.58
C ALA A 646 -13.21 -0.52 6.28
N ALA A 647 -14.48 -0.92 6.48
CA ALA A 647 -15.47 -0.11 7.18
C ALA A 647 -15.05 0.25 8.62
N ARG A 648 -14.51 -0.73 9.37
CA ARG A 648 -13.94 -0.50 10.70
C ARG A 648 -12.75 0.46 10.67
N THR A 649 -11.86 0.29 9.70
CA THR A 649 -10.70 1.16 9.50
C THR A 649 -11.14 2.60 9.19
N ILE A 650 -12.10 2.78 8.29
CA ILE A 650 -12.65 4.10 7.91
C ILE A 650 -13.27 4.78 9.14
N ALA A 651 -14.09 4.06 9.91
CA ALA A 651 -14.69 4.59 11.14
C ALA A 651 -13.62 4.96 12.20
N ALA A 652 -12.61 4.11 12.38
CA ALA A 652 -11.50 4.36 13.31
C ALA A 652 -10.67 5.59 12.89
N LEU A 653 -10.35 5.74 11.60
CA LEU A 653 -9.64 6.89 11.05
C LEU A 653 -10.45 8.19 11.25
N ARG A 654 -11.76 8.16 10.99
CA ARG A 654 -12.65 9.30 11.21
C ARG A 654 -12.65 9.72 12.69
N ARG A 655 -12.72 8.75 13.60
CA ARG A 655 -12.72 8.97 15.05
C ARG A 655 -11.45 9.68 15.54
N VAL A 656 -10.29 9.40 14.94
CA VAL A 656 -9.02 10.06 15.26
C VAL A 656 -8.75 11.34 14.46
N GLY A 657 -9.76 11.88 13.76
CA GLY A 657 -9.67 13.14 13.02
C GLY A 657 -9.12 13.04 11.60
N LEU A 658 -8.94 11.83 11.06
CA LEU A 658 -8.43 11.58 9.70
C LEU A 658 -9.57 11.35 8.70
N ALA A 659 -10.54 12.26 8.69
CA ALA A 659 -11.73 12.15 7.84
C ALA A 659 -11.40 12.18 6.33
N ALA A 660 -10.33 12.90 5.93
CA ALA A 660 -9.89 12.95 4.53
C ALA A 660 -9.41 11.58 4.06
N GLU A 661 -8.59 10.93 4.88
CA GLU A 661 -8.02 9.61 4.63
C GLU A 661 -9.11 8.54 4.67
N ALA A 662 -10.01 8.60 5.67
CA ALA A 662 -11.17 7.71 5.78
C ALA A 662 -12.02 7.75 4.50
N GLN A 663 -12.27 8.95 3.98
CA GLN A 663 -13.05 9.13 2.77
C GLN A 663 -12.34 8.60 1.52
N ARG A 664 -11.05 8.91 1.34
CA ARG A 664 -10.28 8.37 0.22
C ARG A 664 -10.25 6.84 0.26
N LEU A 665 -10.12 6.25 1.45
CA LEU A 665 -10.18 4.80 1.65
C LEU A 665 -11.56 4.24 1.30
N ALA A 666 -12.65 4.94 1.65
CA ALA A 666 -14.01 4.52 1.27
C ALA A 666 -14.21 4.47 -0.26
N VAL A 667 -13.73 5.48 -0.99
CA VAL A 667 -13.76 5.48 -2.47
C VAL A 667 -12.94 4.34 -3.05
N GLU A 668 -11.76 4.08 -2.48
CA GLU A 668 -10.90 2.98 -2.90
C GLU A 668 -11.56 1.61 -2.65
N THR A 669 -12.16 1.41 -1.47
CA THR A 669 -12.90 0.19 -1.12
C THR A 669 -14.10 -0.02 -2.04
N ALA A 670 -14.84 1.05 -2.35
CA ALA A 670 -15.95 1.00 -3.30
C ALA A 670 -15.48 0.53 -4.69
N MET A 671 -14.37 1.09 -5.18
CA MET A 671 -13.76 0.72 -6.45
C MET A 671 -13.31 -0.75 -6.48
N ALA A 672 -12.68 -1.22 -5.40
CA ALA A 672 -12.23 -2.61 -5.28
C ALA A 672 -13.41 -3.61 -5.22
N ALA A 673 -14.53 -3.20 -4.63
CA ALA A 673 -15.77 -3.97 -4.57
C ALA A 673 -16.61 -3.92 -5.86
N GLY A 674 -16.17 -3.18 -6.88
CA GLY A 674 -16.83 -3.12 -8.18
C GLY A 674 -17.94 -2.07 -8.32
N LEU A 675 -18.17 -1.23 -7.30
CA LEU A 675 -19.06 -0.08 -7.39
C LEU A 675 -18.54 0.90 -8.45
#